data_AF-E1X448-F1
#
_entry.id   AF-E1X448-F1
#
_cell.length_a   1.000
_cell.length_b   1.000
_cell.length_c   1.000
_cell.angle_alpha   90.00
_cell.angle_beta   90.00
_cell.angle_gamma   90.00
#
_symmetry.space_group_name_H-M   'P 1'
#
loop_
_entity.id
_entity.type
_entity.pdbx_description
1 polymer ?
#
loop_
_entity_poly.entity_id
_entity_poly.type
_entity_poly.pdbx_seq_one_letter_code
_entity_poly.pdbx_strand_id
1 'polypeptide(L)'
;MSKDINYELDIRFPDQSPHRVSVVDKLSIGSSEKSDLCVEDYNLSPLHLSFRTHNGVLSIHNLGGKNKTLLGAQELIHGKMYILNIGDELKLGDIEIFIREGDLQEETPEELKNLFEDKTDPVIETEPQDLNEFIPEETESEDMELSELDEEEILEEESEEELSPLQFQSIDELSHDEEDEYDDEDYEDDGKEKTLVEKLTGIFKFKQKDLRKEIVAKNKSNSKAPTAPGFFTRFFSFIILLSLSFTIVDQVFPIFEVEQLLSKYVSDLQKMIKPIPYSNYLTSEIIYILATYIAVEILTTLLFGLNIAYLLMGVRSDSGLIASRAKGVLRSILSLMTSPFLIFDLPCIVKKRTLKELLTASRLHTPSRLKQSFGFIILFPLLTLLPIYAPLIPQFERFQEREILIQNETRFSKKEEFTKRKWSSLGMGLNFEAKVSNNSLFFPVIKLKKNQAHVSLKLSSKKDVSSWGQLTPMEELSMLSEIKKFTKLNPILGIHYPDLKKDLSKEELSSLSVSGFEQLYQLIKKSLNLDPLKLQEIFISHGPFLQDILGINQLILSSLSVSDNSSIGVFKNKDKIIISHTNRGPKLIRVKSLIIFKDTNARTYLFSTTKKAFRYSSKIAEHFLQNAFQYEPFENESPLSWDRTIESLSAISKSKKDLSEEELAKNYEFYFEFTRNFLSSLAENEKIDRKEAIADFSKEIQGTIDYIDGILEFSELNKLSELGQSLKRLQENLESDNLGFFSLNQ
;
A
#
# COMPACT_ATOMS: atom_id res chain seq x y z
N MET A 1 -21.62 -4.80 -23.58
CA MET A 1 -21.01 -5.67 -22.55
C MET A 1 -21.61 -7.04 -22.78
N SER A 2 -20.78 -8.01 -23.19
CA SER A 2 -21.18 -9.42 -23.29
C SER A 2 -21.48 -9.92 -21.88
N LYS A 3 -22.56 -10.71 -21.74
CA LYS A 3 -22.94 -11.35 -20.49
C LYS A 3 -21.81 -12.33 -20.12
N ASP A 4 -21.25 -12.27 -18.92
CA ASP A 4 -20.32 -13.30 -18.45
C ASP A 4 -21.12 -14.60 -18.25
N ILE A 5 -20.71 -15.64 -18.97
CA ILE A 5 -21.36 -16.95 -18.97
C ILE A 5 -20.47 -17.89 -18.16
N ASN A 6 -21.02 -18.44 -17.08
CA ASN A 6 -20.36 -19.49 -16.31
C ASN A 6 -20.67 -20.86 -16.93
N TYR A 7 -19.64 -21.69 -17.08
CA TYR A 7 -19.75 -23.02 -17.68
C TYR A 7 -19.68 -24.10 -16.60
N GLU A 8 -20.58 -25.08 -16.67
CA GLU A 8 -20.60 -26.27 -15.83
C GLU A 8 -20.41 -27.53 -16.70
N LEU A 9 -19.58 -28.47 -16.26
CA LEU A 9 -19.35 -29.75 -16.90
C LEU A 9 -20.21 -30.83 -16.23
N ASP A 10 -21.12 -31.46 -16.96
CA ASP A 10 -21.90 -32.62 -16.53
C ASP A 10 -21.20 -33.89 -17.03
N ILE A 11 -20.43 -34.54 -16.14
CA ILE A 11 -19.55 -35.67 -16.41
C ILE A 11 -20.27 -36.97 -16.04
N ARG A 12 -20.39 -37.88 -17.01
CA ARG A 12 -21.03 -39.19 -16.84
C ARG A 12 -20.02 -40.29 -16.99
N PHE A 13 -19.92 -41.09 -15.93
CA PHE A 13 -19.17 -42.34 -15.92
C PHE A 13 -20.14 -43.51 -16.15
N PRO A 14 -19.67 -44.63 -16.73
CA PRO A 14 -20.51 -45.80 -16.98
C PRO A 14 -20.98 -46.50 -15.69
N ASP A 15 -20.26 -46.35 -14.59
CA ASP A 15 -20.47 -47.05 -13.31
C ASP A 15 -20.86 -46.13 -12.13
N GLN A 16 -20.90 -44.81 -12.34
CA GLN A 16 -21.23 -43.83 -11.30
C GLN A 16 -22.36 -42.88 -11.72
N SER A 17 -22.97 -42.21 -10.74
CA SER A 17 -23.91 -41.13 -11.00
C SER A 17 -23.23 -39.94 -11.70
N PRO A 18 -23.96 -39.15 -12.50
CA PRO A 18 -23.42 -37.95 -13.13
C PRO A 18 -22.87 -36.98 -12.08
N HIS A 19 -21.66 -36.46 -12.32
CA HIS A 19 -21.01 -35.46 -11.49
C HIS A 19 -21.01 -34.12 -12.21
N ARG A 20 -21.27 -33.03 -11.49
CA ARG A 20 -21.24 -31.69 -12.06
C ARG A 20 -20.12 -30.86 -11.46
N VAL A 21 -19.35 -30.19 -12.33
CA VAL A 21 -18.16 -29.42 -11.94
C VAL A 21 -18.16 -28.08 -12.66
N SER A 22 -18.09 -26.99 -11.91
CA SER A 22 -17.99 -25.63 -12.45
C SER A 22 -16.56 -25.34 -12.94
N VAL A 23 -16.43 -24.66 -14.09
CA VAL A 23 -15.13 -24.25 -14.64
C VAL A 23 -14.82 -22.81 -14.23
N VAL A 24 -14.03 -22.63 -13.17
CA VAL A 24 -13.51 -21.33 -12.73
C VAL A 24 -12.12 -21.13 -13.31
N ASP A 25 -11.97 -20.22 -14.28
CA ASP A 25 -10.75 -19.89 -15.05
C ASP A 25 -10.06 -21.04 -15.80
N LYS A 26 -9.64 -22.09 -15.10
CA LYS A 26 -8.97 -23.27 -15.65
C LYS A 26 -9.34 -24.51 -14.84
N LEU A 27 -9.68 -25.58 -15.55
CA LEU A 27 -9.93 -26.91 -14.96
C LEU A 27 -9.18 -27.97 -15.77
N SER A 28 -8.51 -28.90 -15.11
CA SER A 28 -7.77 -30.00 -15.74
C SER A 28 -8.32 -31.36 -15.31
N ILE A 29 -8.39 -32.29 -16.28
CA ILE A 29 -8.89 -33.65 -16.08
C ILE A 29 -7.80 -34.64 -16.49
N GLY A 30 -7.51 -35.62 -15.64
CA GLY A 30 -6.51 -36.65 -15.90
C GLY A 30 -6.45 -37.71 -14.80
N SER A 31 -5.54 -38.67 -14.96
CA SER A 31 -5.37 -39.78 -14.01
C SER A 31 -4.36 -39.49 -12.89
N SER A 32 -3.77 -38.30 -12.85
CA SER A 32 -2.80 -37.90 -11.82
C SER A 32 -3.48 -37.00 -10.80
N GLU A 33 -3.07 -37.14 -9.54
CA GLU A 33 -3.40 -36.24 -8.43
C GLU A 33 -3.06 -34.76 -8.71
N LYS A 34 -2.22 -34.48 -9.72
CA LYS A 34 -1.92 -33.10 -10.17
C LYS A 34 -3.01 -32.48 -11.05
N SER A 35 -4.03 -33.24 -11.44
CA SER A 35 -5.20 -32.74 -12.17
C SER A 35 -6.27 -32.31 -11.19
N ASP A 36 -6.96 -31.21 -11.49
CA ASP A 36 -8.03 -30.69 -10.64
C ASP A 36 -9.17 -31.70 -10.46
N LEU A 37 -9.46 -32.47 -11.52
CA LEU A 37 -10.32 -33.64 -11.47
C LEU A 37 -9.48 -34.91 -11.73
N CYS A 38 -9.15 -35.61 -10.64
CA CYS A 38 -8.49 -36.91 -10.72
C CYS A 38 -9.51 -38.01 -11.00
N VAL A 39 -9.35 -38.71 -12.12
CA VAL A 39 -10.17 -39.87 -12.50
C VAL A 39 -9.25 -41.07 -12.67
N GLU A 40 -9.22 -41.91 -11.63
CA GLU A 40 -8.52 -43.18 -11.63
C GLU A 40 -9.35 -44.22 -12.41
N ASP A 41 -8.70 -45.18 -13.07
CA ASP A 41 -9.33 -46.36 -13.72
C ASP A 41 -10.00 -46.23 -15.11
N TYR A 42 -9.77 -45.15 -15.84
CA TYR A 42 -10.37 -44.95 -17.19
C TYR A 42 -9.37 -44.86 -18.36
N ASN A 43 -8.14 -45.35 -18.19
CA ASN A 43 -7.06 -45.26 -19.19
C ASN A 43 -6.79 -43.83 -19.70
N LEU A 44 -7.08 -42.83 -18.87
CA LEU A 44 -6.74 -41.43 -19.14
C LEU A 44 -5.23 -41.20 -19.01
N SER A 45 -4.72 -40.20 -19.70
CA SER A 45 -3.36 -39.70 -19.43
C SER A 45 -3.31 -39.00 -18.06
N PRO A 46 -2.11 -38.87 -17.46
CA PRO A 46 -1.90 -38.08 -16.23
C PRO A 46 -2.53 -36.68 -16.27
N LEU A 47 -2.44 -36.02 -17.43
CA LEU A 47 -3.13 -34.77 -17.78
C LEU A 47 -3.71 -34.94 -19.18
N HIS A 48 -5.02 -35.17 -19.28
CA HIS A 48 -5.67 -35.52 -20.56
C HIS A 48 -6.30 -34.29 -21.23
N LEU A 49 -7.08 -33.53 -20.47
CA LEU A 49 -7.74 -32.30 -20.93
C LEU A 49 -7.45 -31.11 -20.01
N SER A 50 -7.38 -29.92 -20.59
CA SER A 50 -7.43 -28.66 -19.83
C SER A 50 -8.47 -27.73 -20.44
N PHE A 51 -9.49 -27.39 -19.65
CA PHE A 51 -10.48 -26.37 -19.93
C PHE A 51 -9.95 -25.02 -19.45
N ARG A 52 -10.20 -23.96 -20.22
CA ARG A 52 -9.88 -22.58 -19.86
C ARG A 52 -10.97 -21.64 -20.32
N THR A 53 -11.40 -20.77 -19.42
CA THR A 53 -12.35 -19.70 -19.70
C THR A 53 -11.58 -18.39 -19.87
N HIS A 54 -11.78 -17.71 -20.99
CA HIS A 54 -11.16 -16.40 -21.21
C HIS A 54 -12.12 -15.49 -21.99
N ASN A 55 -12.43 -14.32 -21.43
CA ASN A 55 -13.43 -13.38 -21.98
C ASN A 55 -14.80 -14.02 -22.26
N GLY A 56 -15.28 -14.89 -21.36
CA GLY A 56 -16.58 -15.57 -21.48
C GLY A 56 -16.63 -16.69 -22.53
N VAL A 57 -15.49 -17.07 -23.13
CA VAL A 57 -15.38 -18.18 -24.08
C VAL A 57 -14.68 -19.34 -23.42
N LEU A 58 -15.33 -20.51 -23.39
CA LEU A 58 -14.73 -21.75 -22.93
C LEU A 58 -13.89 -22.37 -24.05
N SER A 59 -12.64 -22.71 -23.72
CA SER A 59 -11.73 -23.42 -24.62
C SER A 59 -11.22 -24.69 -23.97
N ILE A 60 -10.99 -25.73 -24.78
CA ILE A 60 -10.45 -27.02 -24.37
C ILE A 60 -9.14 -27.28 -25.08
N HIS A 61 -8.12 -27.67 -24.33
CA HIS A 61 -6.83 -28.10 -24.83
C HIS A 61 -6.71 -29.62 -24.64
N ASN A 62 -6.60 -30.35 -25.75
CA ASN A 62 -6.33 -31.78 -25.70
C ASN A 62 -4.84 -32.03 -25.43
N LEU A 63 -4.50 -32.35 -24.19
CA LEU A 63 -3.13 -32.63 -23.74
C LEU A 63 -2.70 -34.09 -23.99
N GLY A 64 -3.58 -34.93 -24.55
CA GLY A 64 -3.24 -36.25 -25.07
C GLY A 64 -3.73 -37.41 -24.21
N GLY A 65 -3.63 -38.61 -24.77
CA GLY A 65 -4.30 -39.81 -24.29
C GLY A 65 -3.93 -41.01 -25.15
N LYS A 66 -3.96 -42.22 -24.59
CA LYS A 66 -4.10 -43.42 -25.42
C LYS A 66 -5.50 -43.51 -26.02
N ASN A 67 -6.49 -42.97 -25.33
CA ASN A 67 -7.87 -42.90 -25.77
C ASN A 67 -8.10 -41.70 -26.69
N LYS A 68 -8.94 -41.91 -27.71
CA LYS A 68 -9.39 -40.85 -28.61
C LYS A 68 -10.37 -39.93 -27.88
N THR A 69 -10.15 -38.63 -27.97
CA THR A 69 -11.11 -37.63 -27.50
C THR A 69 -11.92 -37.12 -28.68
N LEU A 70 -13.24 -37.18 -28.58
CA LEU A 70 -14.19 -36.70 -29.59
C LEU A 70 -14.96 -35.49 -29.05
N LEU A 71 -15.16 -34.48 -29.90
CA LEU A 71 -16.11 -33.39 -29.68
C LEU A 71 -17.24 -33.55 -30.70
N GLY A 72 -18.39 -34.04 -30.23
CA GLY A 72 -19.46 -34.55 -31.11
C GLY A 72 -18.95 -35.67 -32.03
N ALA A 73 -18.90 -35.39 -33.33
CA ALA A 73 -18.38 -36.33 -34.34
C ALA A 73 -16.90 -36.11 -34.69
N GLN A 74 -16.27 -35.04 -34.18
CA GLN A 74 -14.91 -34.64 -34.57
C GLN A 74 -13.86 -35.17 -33.59
N GLU A 75 -12.85 -35.88 -34.10
CA GLU A 75 -11.69 -36.30 -33.31
C GLU A 75 -10.75 -35.12 -33.03
N LEU A 76 -10.43 -34.89 -31.75
CA LEU A 76 -9.56 -33.81 -31.32
C LEU A 76 -8.10 -34.23 -31.45
N ILE A 77 -7.31 -33.39 -32.13
CA ILE A 77 -5.88 -33.63 -32.34
C ILE A 77 -5.11 -33.24 -31.09
N HIS A 78 -4.19 -34.09 -30.66
CA HIS A 78 -3.30 -33.83 -29.53
C HIS A 78 -2.52 -32.51 -29.70
N GLY A 79 -2.44 -31.73 -28.62
CA GLY A 79 -1.73 -30.46 -28.55
C GLY A 79 -2.51 -29.25 -29.09
N LYS A 80 -3.70 -29.44 -29.68
CA LYS A 80 -4.53 -28.35 -30.22
C LYS A 80 -5.60 -27.89 -29.23
N MET A 81 -5.95 -26.61 -29.35
CA MET A 81 -7.06 -25.99 -28.61
C MET A 81 -8.30 -25.86 -29.49
N TYR A 82 -9.47 -26.06 -28.87
CA TYR A 82 -10.79 -25.98 -29.50
C TYR A 82 -11.69 -25.09 -28.63
N ILE A 83 -12.66 -24.42 -29.24
CA ILE A 83 -13.66 -23.60 -28.53
C ILE A 83 -14.90 -24.46 -28.29
N LEU A 84 -15.47 -24.39 -27.09
CA LEU A 84 -16.66 -25.11 -26.68
C LEU A 84 -17.84 -24.14 -26.52
N ASN A 85 -19.02 -24.60 -26.90
CA ASN A 85 -20.29 -23.92 -26.67
C ASN A 85 -21.16 -24.71 -25.69
N ILE A 86 -22.14 -24.03 -25.09
CA ILE A 86 -23.17 -24.69 -24.28
C ILE A 86 -23.95 -25.68 -25.16
N GLY A 87 -24.10 -26.91 -24.68
CA GLY A 87 -24.72 -28.02 -25.40
C GLY A 87 -23.75 -28.94 -26.14
N ASP A 88 -22.46 -28.61 -26.21
CA ASP A 88 -21.46 -29.49 -26.81
C ASP A 88 -21.25 -30.76 -25.95
N GLU A 89 -20.99 -31.87 -26.64
CA GLU A 89 -20.75 -33.19 -26.05
C GLU A 89 -19.32 -33.65 -26.35
N LEU A 90 -18.59 -34.01 -25.31
CA LEU A 90 -17.23 -34.55 -25.37
C LEU A 90 -17.23 -36.02 -24.96
N LYS A 91 -16.58 -36.89 -25.75
CA LYS A 91 -16.35 -38.30 -25.39
C LYS A 91 -14.88 -38.60 -25.21
N LEU A 92 -14.57 -39.24 -24.09
CA LEU A 92 -13.22 -39.59 -23.64
C LEU A 92 -13.19 -41.09 -23.33
N GLY A 93 -13.08 -41.91 -24.37
CA GLY A 93 -13.31 -43.35 -24.22
C GLY A 93 -14.74 -43.62 -23.77
N ASP A 94 -14.90 -44.13 -22.54
CA ASP A 94 -16.19 -44.48 -21.94
C ASP A 94 -16.81 -43.34 -21.10
N ILE A 95 -16.11 -42.21 -20.94
CA ILE A 95 -16.60 -41.03 -20.20
C ILE A 95 -17.27 -40.06 -21.18
N GLU A 96 -18.45 -39.56 -20.84
CA GLU A 96 -19.17 -38.53 -21.59
C GLU A 96 -19.25 -37.24 -20.77
N ILE A 97 -18.92 -36.09 -21.37
CA ILE A 97 -18.99 -34.77 -20.72
C ILE A 97 -19.90 -33.85 -21.54
N PHE A 98 -20.90 -33.26 -20.89
CA PHE A 98 -21.81 -32.29 -21.50
C PHE A 98 -21.55 -30.89 -20.94
N ILE A 99 -21.45 -29.88 -21.82
CA ILE A 99 -21.26 -28.48 -21.43
C ILE A 99 -22.60 -27.81 -21.15
N ARG A 100 -22.79 -27.27 -19.95
CA ARG A 100 -24.02 -26.57 -19.52
C ARG A 100 -23.74 -25.13 -19.08
N GLU A 101 -24.77 -24.31 -19.07
CA GLU A 101 -24.76 -23.00 -18.39
C GLU A 101 -24.87 -23.25 -16.89
N GLY A 102 -23.90 -22.76 -16.12
CA GLY A 102 -23.89 -22.90 -14.67
C GLY A 102 -24.86 -21.92 -14.02
N ASP A 103 -25.69 -22.40 -13.09
CA ASP A 103 -26.49 -21.54 -12.24
C ASP A 103 -25.58 -20.87 -11.19
N LEU A 104 -25.74 -19.56 -10.99
CA LEU A 104 -25.15 -18.85 -9.85
C LEU A 104 -25.72 -19.44 -8.56
N GLN A 105 -25.09 -20.48 -8.01
CA GLN A 105 -25.30 -20.86 -6.61
C GLN A 105 -24.48 -19.92 -5.72
N GLU A 106 -24.92 -18.67 -5.63
CA GLU A 106 -24.97 -18.06 -4.31
C GLU A 106 -26.29 -18.51 -3.71
N GLU A 107 -26.27 -19.42 -2.74
CA GLU A 107 -27.35 -19.48 -1.76
C GLU A 107 -27.33 -18.14 -1.01
N THR A 108 -27.93 -17.13 -1.64
CA THR A 108 -28.54 -16.02 -0.93
C THR A 108 -29.83 -16.60 -0.37
N PRO A 109 -29.97 -16.86 0.94
CA PRO A 109 -31.28 -17.11 1.52
C PRO A 109 -32.28 -16.12 0.92
N GLU A 110 -33.43 -16.59 0.42
CA GLU A 110 -34.47 -15.72 -0.17
C GLU A 110 -34.87 -14.57 0.79
N GLU A 111 -34.62 -14.77 2.08
CA GLU A 111 -34.77 -13.80 3.17
C GLU A 111 -33.90 -12.53 2.99
N LEU A 112 -32.68 -12.64 2.43
CA LEU A 112 -31.73 -11.53 2.23
C LEU A 112 -32.07 -10.62 1.03
N LYS A 113 -32.62 -11.18 -0.06
CA LYS A 113 -33.10 -10.41 -1.23
C LYS A 113 -34.23 -9.44 -0.87
N ASN A 114 -34.88 -9.64 0.28
CA ASN A 114 -35.99 -8.80 0.72
C ASN A 114 -35.57 -7.56 1.52
N LEU A 115 -34.33 -7.45 2.03
CA LEU A 115 -33.88 -6.34 2.90
C LEU A 115 -33.06 -5.24 2.19
N PHE A 116 -32.38 -5.53 1.09
CA PHE A 116 -31.55 -4.56 0.37
C PHE A 116 -31.77 -4.67 -1.16
N GLU A 117 -31.56 -3.58 -1.90
CA GLU A 117 -31.54 -3.64 -3.37
C GLU A 117 -30.20 -4.24 -3.85
N ASP A 118 -30.23 -5.23 -4.75
CA ASP A 118 -29.07 -6.04 -5.22
C ASP A 118 -27.91 -5.26 -5.89
N LYS A 119 -27.88 -3.93 -5.83
CA LYS A 119 -26.94 -3.09 -6.60
C LYS A 119 -25.66 -2.69 -5.85
N THR A 120 -25.43 -3.17 -4.63
CA THR A 120 -24.37 -2.65 -3.76
C THR A 120 -23.30 -3.66 -3.35
N ASP A 121 -23.42 -4.94 -3.69
CA ASP A 121 -22.44 -5.94 -3.27
C ASP A 121 -21.26 -5.96 -4.27
N PRO A 122 -20.01 -5.61 -3.88
CA PRO A 122 -18.86 -6.05 -4.64
C PRO A 122 -18.75 -7.56 -4.47
N VAL A 123 -18.97 -8.30 -5.56
CA VAL A 123 -18.69 -9.73 -5.65
C VAL A 123 -17.17 -9.89 -5.47
N ILE A 124 -16.75 -10.44 -4.34
CA ILE A 124 -15.37 -10.82 -4.10
C ILE A 124 -15.36 -12.33 -3.95
N GLU A 125 -15.03 -13.02 -5.05
CA GLU A 125 -14.68 -14.44 -5.03
C GLU A 125 -13.29 -14.59 -4.39
N THR A 126 -13.19 -15.43 -3.37
CA THR A 126 -11.88 -15.90 -2.87
C THR A 126 -11.98 -17.38 -2.54
N GLU A 127 -11.06 -18.15 -3.09
CA GLU A 127 -10.88 -19.58 -2.89
C GLU A 127 -10.73 -19.97 -1.40
N PRO A 128 -11.30 -21.09 -0.95
CA PRO A 128 -10.90 -21.72 0.30
C PRO A 128 -9.55 -22.42 0.10
N GLN A 129 -8.52 -21.99 0.84
CA GLN A 129 -7.30 -22.79 1.00
C GLN A 129 -7.62 -23.97 1.93
N ASP A 130 -7.46 -25.18 1.41
CA ASP A 130 -7.58 -26.42 2.16
C ASP A 130 -6.53 -26.49 3.28
N LEU A 131 -7.02 -26.53 4.52
CA LEU A 131 -6.32 -27.09 5.66
C LEU A 131 -7.05 -28.36 6.06
N ASN A 132 -6.42 -29.51 5.83
CA ASN A 132 -6.74 -30.74 6.53
C ASN A 132 -5.50 -31.62 6.65
N GLU A 133 -4.93 -31.68 7.86
CA GLU A 133 -4.50 -32.94 8.47
C GLU A 133 -4.61 -32.87 10.01
N PHE A 134 -5.67 -33.53 10.52
CA PHE A 134 -5.88 -34.32 11.75
C PHE A 134 -4.77 -34.35 12.84
N ILE A 135 -5.04 -34.35 14.17
CA ILE A 135 -5.79 -35.32 15.04
C ILE A 135 -6.18 -34.65 16.41
N PRO A 136 -7.21 -35.13 17.17
CA PRO A 136 -7.91 -34.41 18.26
C PRO A 136 -7.60 -34.88 19.72
N GLU A 137 -8.41 -34.35 20.67
CA GLU A 137 -8.53 -34.58 22.14
C GLU A 137 -7.72 -33.61 23.02
N GLU A 138 -8.20 -32.99 24.10
CA GLU A 138 -9.43 -33.08 24.91
C GLU A 138 -9.62 -31.74 25.68
N THR A 139 -10.83 -31.54 26.20
CA THR A 139 -11.36 -30.45 27.03
C THR A 139 -10.48 -29.86 28.13
N GLU A 140 -10.50 -28.53 28.27
CA GLU A 140 -10.85 -27.85 29.54
C GLU A 140 -11.28 -26.38 29.28
N SER A 141 -12.27 -25.95 30.05
CA SER A 141 -12.95 -24.66 30.00
C SER A 141 -12.10 -23.55 30.61
N GLU A 142 -11.77 -22.51 29.85
CA GLU A 142 -11.23 -21.26 30.41
C GLU A 142 -11.86 -20.02 29.76
N ASP A 143 -12.13 -19.07 30.65
CA ASP A 143 -12.86 -17.83 30.48
C ASP A 143 -12.19 -16.88 29.48
N MET A 144 -13.03 -16.25 28.64
CA MET A 144 -12.60 -15.32 27.61
C MET A 144 -12.58 -13.89 28.18
N GLU A 145 -11.52 -13.51 28.88
CA GLU A 145 -11.14 -12.12 29.06
C GLU A 145 -10.44 -11.61 27.79
N LEU A 146 -10.95 -10.51 27.24
CA LEU A 146 -10.59 -10.00 25.92
C LEU A 146 -10.15 -8.54 26.06
N SER A 147 -8.98 -8.31 26.65
CA SER A 147 -8.26 -7.02 26.55
C SER A 147 -6.85 -7.09 27.13
N GLU A 148 -5.89 -7.66 26.42
CA GLU A 148 -4.46 -7.37 26.62
C GLU A 148 -3.67 -7.89 25.41
N LEU A 149 -3.62 -7.08 24.36
CA LEU A 149 -2.64 -7.19 23.28
C LEU A 149 -2.40 -5.76 22.81
N ASP A 150 -1.57 -5.04 23.55
CA ASP A 150 -0.80 -3.87 23.14
C ASP A 150 -0.03 -3.43 24.40
N GLU A 151 1.22 -3.89 24.53
CA GLU A 151 2.29 -3.48 25.48
C GLU A 151 3.01 -4.73 26.03
N GLU A 152 4.10 -5.14 25.38
CA GLU A 152 5.34 -5.75 25.94
C GLU A 152 6.02 -6.65 24.89
N GLU A 153 6.95 -6.09 24.10
CA GLU A 153 8.14 -6.80 23.61
C GLU A 153 9.15 -5.80 23.02
N ILE A 154 9.86 -5.11 23.91
CA ILE A 154 11.19 -4.58 23.63
C ILE A 154 12.01 -4.89 24.88
N LEU A 155 12.84 -5.93 24.82
CA LEU A 155 14.23 -5.96 25.32
C LEU A 155 14.83 -7.36 25.12
N GLU A 156 15.93 -7.36 24.34
CA GLU A 156 17.11 -8.23 24.41
C GLU A 156 16.95 -9.74 24.16
N GLU A 157 17.49 -10.19 23.02
CA GLU A 157 18.42 -11.33 23.02
C GLU A 157 19.48 -11.15 21.92
N GLU A 158 20.73 -11.02 22.35
CA GLU A 158 21.94 -11.18 21.56
C GLU A 158 22.00 -12.62 21.02
N SER A 159 22.17 -12.77 19.70
CA SER A 159 22.68 -14.02 19.13
C SER A 159 23.81 -13.70 18.15
N GLU A 160 25.01 -14.12 18.54
CA GLU A 160 26.17 -14.24 17.68
C GLU A 160 25.91 -15.37 16.67
N GLU A 161 25.73 -15.03 15.40
CA GLU A 161 25.85 -15.99 14.30
C GLU A 161 27.18 -15.79 13.57
N GLU A 162 28.02 -16.81 13.66
CA GLU A 162 29.28 -16.97 12.96
C GLU A 162 29.08 -16.92 11.43
N LEU A 163 29.64 -15.90 10.80
CA LEU A 163 29.77 -15.85 9.34
C LEU A 163 30.82 -16.86 8.87
N SER A 164 30.37 -17.93 8.23
CA SER A 164 31.22 -18.78 7.39
C SER A 164 31.80 -17.98 6.21
N PRO A 165 33.12 -17.99 5.97
CA PRO A 165 33.72 -17.23 4.89
C PRO A 165 33.46 -17.87 3.52
N LEU A 166 32.79 -17.12 2.65
CA LEU A 166 32.71 -17.37 1.21
C LEU A 166 34.12 -17.40 0.61
N GLN A 167 34.62 -18.59 0.30
CA GLN A 167 35.82 -18.82 -0.51
C GLN A 167 35.54 -18.39 -1.96
N PHE A 168 36.09 -17.24 -2.36
CA PHE A 168 36.26 -16.92 -3.77
C PHE A 168 37.39 -17.79 -4.34
N GLN A 169 37.05 -18.65 -5.30
CA GLN A 169 38.05 -19.31 -6.14
C GLN A 169 38.75 -18.25 -7.00
N SER A 170 40.06 -18.15 -6.77
CA SER A 170 41.01 -17.38 -7.57
C SER A 170 41.02 -17.88 -9.01
N ILE A 171 40.73 -16.97 -9.95
CA ILE A 171 41.07 -17.13 -11.36
C ILE A 171 42.58 -16.86 -11.47
N ASP A 172 43.35 -17.93 -11.41
CA ASP A 172 44.74 -18.01 -11.86
C ASP A 172 44.83 -19.24 -12.75
N GLU A 173 44.66 -19.04 -14.06
CA GLU A 173 45.23 -19.92 -15.07
C GLU A 173 45.31 -19.16 -16.41
N LEU A 174 46.52 -19.17 -16.98
CA LEU A 174 46.90 -18.69 -18.32
C LEU A 174 47.37 -17.23 -18.45
N SER A 175 48.58 -16.96 -17.96
CA SER A 175 49.60 -16.29 -18.79
C SER A 175 50.99 -16.74 -18.37
N HIS A 176 51.55 -17.68 -19.14
CA HIS A 176 52.99 -17.93 -19.14
C HIS A 176 53.70 -16.75 -19.82
N ASP A 177 54.61 -16.18 -19.03
CA ASP A 177 55.93 -15.65 -19.36
C ASP A 177 56.43 -15.86 -20.79
N GLU A 178 56.96 -14.78 -21.36
CA GLU A 178 58.35 -14.73 -21.84
C GLU A 178 58.73 -13.24 -21.98
N GLU A 179 59.42 -12.75 -20.96
CA GLU A 179 60.31 -11.60 -21.05
C GLU A 179 61.52 -12.04 -21.88
N ASP A 180 61.84 -11.33 -22.96
CA ASP A 180 63.20 -11.30 -23.50
C ASP A 180 63.59 -9.85 -23.78
N GLU A 181 64.47 -9.42 -22.89
CA GLU A 181 65.40 -8.32 -22.94
C GLU A 181 66.28 -8.45 -24.20
N TYR A 182 66.39 -7.39 -25.02
CA TYR A 182 67.41 -7.34 -26.08
C TYR A 182 68.21 -6.04 -25.92
N ASP A 183 69.40 -6.23 -25.38
CA ASP A 183 70.54 -5.33 -25.48
C ASP A 183 71.10 -5.30 -26.91
N ASP A 184 71.73 -4.17 -27.20
CA ASP A 184 72.45 -3.82 -28.42
C ASP A 184 73.54 -4.83 -28.81
N GLU A 185 73.71 -5.09 -30.11
CA GLU A 185 75.04 -5.21 -30.71
C GLU A 185 74.98 -5.12 -32.26
N ASP A 186 75.77 -4.18 -32.79
CA ASP A 186 76.08 -3.95 -34.20
C ASP A 186 76.88 -5.11 -34.81
N TYR A 187 76.58 -5.51 -36.05
CA TYR A 187 77.59 -6.00 -36.99
C TYR A 187 77.26 -5.64 -38.45
N GLU A 188 78.31 -5.20 -39.13
CA GLU A 188 78.40 -4.78 -40.52
C GLU A 188 78.31 -5.94 -41.53
N ASP A 189 77.89 -5.57 -42.74
CA ASP A 189 78.43 -5.90 -44.06
C ASP A 189 79.02 -7.31 -44.32
N ASP A 190 78.42 -8.07 -45.24
CA ASP A 190 79.13 -8.43 -46.47
C ASP A 190 78.20 -9.06 -47.53
N GLY A 191 78.47 -8.70 -48.79
CA GLY A 191 77.69 -9.13 -49.95
C GLY A 191 77.95 -10.57 -50.41
N LYS A 192 77.00 -11.10 -51.21
CA LYS A 192 77.28 -11.97 -52.37
C LYS A 192 76.04 -12.24 -53.23
N GLU A 193 76.36 -12.58 -54.47
CA GLU A 193 75.59 -12.42 -55.70
C GLU A 193 74.41 -13.38 -55.87
N LYS A 194 73.41 -12.89 -56.60
CA LYS A 194 72.21 -13.63 -57.02
C LYS A 194 72.50 -14.48 -58.26
N THR A 195 72.15 -15.76 -58.20
CA THR A 195 72.14 -16.65 -59.37
C THR A 195 70.76 -16.68 -60.06
N LEU A 196 70.81 -16.77 -61.38
CA LEU A 196 69.76 -16.57 -62.39
C LEU A 196 68.55 -17.54 -62.34
N VAL A 197 68.46 -18.41 -61.35
CA VAL A 197 67.42 -19.46 -61.24
C VAL A 197 66.21 -19.02 -60.38
N GLU A 198 66.29 -17.88 -59.68
CA GLU A 198 65.14 -17.28 -58.98
C GLU A 198 64.29 -16.33 -59.86
N LYS A 199 64.68 -16.11 -61.13
CA LYS A 199 63.98 -15.20 -62.07
C LYS A 199 62.77 -15.82 -62.79
N LEU A 200 62.39 -17.07 -62.51
CA LEU A 200 61.30 -17.76 -63.22
C LEU A 200 60.16 -18.30 -62.35
N THR A 201 60.01 -17.83 -61.10
CA THR A 201 58.81 -18.07 -60.27
C THR A 201 58.05 -16.77 -59.94
N GLY A 202 58.19 -15.75 -60.78
CA GLY A 202 57.64 -14.40 -60.61
C GLY A 202 56.27 -14.14 -61.26
N ILE A 203 55.30 -15.06 -61.16
CA ILE A 203 53.90 -14.79 -61.58
C ILE A 203 52.86 -14.99 -60.46
N PHE A 204 53.22 -15.57 -59.31
CA PHE A 204 52.33 -15.69 -58.14
C PHE A 204 52.99 -15.27 -56.82
N LYS A 205 53.46 -14.02 -56.74
CA LYS A 205 53.74 -13.37 -55.46
C LYS A 205 53.14 -11.97 -55.46
N PHE A 206 51.97 -11.86 -54.82
CA PHE A 206 51.40 -10.59 -54.38
C PHE A 206 52.51 -9.76 -53.72
N LYS A 207 52.68 -8.52 -54.18
CA LYS A 207 53.48 -7.51 -53.48
C LYS A 207 52.99 -7.44 -52.02
N GLN A 208 53.74 -8.03 -51.09
CA GLN A 208 53.81 -7.53 -49.73
C GLN A 208 54.48 -6.16 -49.82
N LYS A 209 53.69 -5.18 -50.24
CA LYS A 209 53.91 -3.79 -49.87
C LYS A 209 53.90 -3.82 -48.35
N ASP A 210 54.88 -3.16 -47.75
CA ASP A 210 55.15 -3.08 -46.32
C ASP A 210 53.96 -2.44 -45.57
N LEU A 211 52.83 -3.16 -45.52
CA LEU A 211 51.57 -2.73 -44.93
C LEU A 211 51.78 -2.49 -43.45
N ARG A 212 52.70 -3.20 -42.78
CA ARG A 212 53.05 -2.89 -41.39
C ARG A 212 53.71 -1.53 -41.26
N LYS A 213 54.65 -1.13 -42.12
CA LYS A 213 55.27 0.21 -42.04
C LYS A 213 54.34 1.32 -42.53
N GLU A 214 53.51 1.09 -43.55
CA GLU A 214 52.51 2.07 -44.03
C GLU A 214 51.30 2.20 -43.08
N ILE A 215 50.85 1.10 -42.42
CA ILE A 215 49.79 1.12 -41.39
C ILE A 215 50.33 1.72 -40.09
N VAL A 216 51.55 1.42 -39.67
CA VAL A 216 52.16 2.05 -38.47
C VAL A 216 52.46 3.53 -38.72
N ALA A 217 52.91 3.91 -39.92
CA ALA A 217 53.11 5.32 -40.28
C ALA A 217 51.77 6.08 -40.42
N LYS A 218 50.72 5.47 -41.00
CA LYS A 218 49.38 6.10 -41.05
C LYS A 218 48.70 6.13 -39.69
N ASN A 219 48.86 5.12 -38.84
CA ASN A 219 48.26 5.08 -37.50
C ASN A 219 48.95 6.01 -36.50
N LYS A 220 50.26 6.29 -36.65
CA LYS A 220 50.93 7.33 -35.84
C LYS A 220 50.48 8.75 -36.20
N SER A 221 49.98 8.99 -37.42
CA SER A 221 49.63 10.34 -37.91
C SER A 221 48.19 10.80 -37.62
N ASN A 222 47.32 9.93 -37.08
CA ASN A 222 45.90 10.23 -36.88
C ASN A 222 45.44 10.29 -35.42
N SER A 223 46.35 10.34 -34.43
CA SER A 223 45.97 10.63 -33.05
C SER A 223 45.51 12.10 -32.97
N LYS A 224 44.21 12.32 -33.18
CA LYS A 224 43.59 13.62 -32.98
C LYS A 224 43.98 14.11 -31.58
N ALA A 225 44.57 15.29 -31.50
CA ALA A 225 45.00 15.86 -30.25
C ALA A 225 43.85 15.80 -29.22
N PRO A 226 44.10 15.29 -28.00
CA PRO A 226 43.04 15.12 -27.01
C PRO A 226 42.41 16.48 -26.72
N THR A 227 41.09 16.56 -26.95
CA THR A 227 40.30 17.77 -26.75
C THR A 227 39.96 17.94 -25.29
N ALA A 228 40.19 19.13 -24.74
CA ALA A 228 39.76 19.46 -23.39
C ALA A 228 38.23 19.36 -23.26
N PRO A 229 37.70 18.96 -22.09
CA PRO A 229 36.26 19.00 -21.84
C PRO A 229 35.75 20.43 -22.01
N GLY A 230 34.63 20.58 -22.71
CA GLY A 230 34.03 21.90 -22.96
C GLY A 230 33.29 22.45 -21.74
N PHE A 231 32.91 23.73 -21.81
CA PHE A 231 32.21 24.45 -20.73
C PHE A 231 30.99 23.68 -20.22
N PHE A 232 30.12 23.20 -21.12
CA PHE A 232 28.92 22.45 -20.75
C PHE A 232 29.21 21.18 -19.97
N THR A 233 30.29 20.46 -20.27
CA THR A 233 30.67 19.24 -19.51
C THR A 233 30.99 19.57 -18.08
N ARG A 234 31.68 20.69 -17.85
CA ARG A 234 32.01 21.14 -16.51
C ARG A 234 30.80 21.66 -15.76
N PHE A 235 29.96 22.46 -16.44
CA PHE A 235 28.72 22.98 -15.87
C PHE A 235 27.75 21.85 -15.47
N PHE A 236 27.51 20.88 -16.36
CA PHE A 236 26.64 19.75 -16.05
C PHE A 236 27.25 18.83 -14.98
N SER A 237 28.58 18.65 -14.98
CA SER A 237 29.25 17.92 -13.90
C SER A 237 29.05 18.60 -12.54
N PHE A 238 29.08 19.93 -12.49
CA PHE A 238 28.79 20.71 -11.29
C PHE A 238 27.35 20.50 -10.82
N ILE A 239 26.37 20.59 -11.73
CA ILE A 239 24.95 20.34 -11.39
C ILE A 239 24.76 18.92 -10.87
N ILE A 240 25.34 17.90 -11.51
CA ILE A 240 25.23 16.50 -11.05
C ILE A 240 25.79 16.35 -9.63
N LEU A 241 26.97 16.91 -9.36
CA LEU A 241 27.56 16.86 -8.04
C LEU A 241 26.69 17.58 -7.02
N LEU A 242 26.13 18.75 -7.35
CA LEU A 242 25.23 19.48 -6.49
C LEU A 242 23.96 18.68 -6.17
N SER A 243 23.34 18.07 -7.19
CA SER A 243 22.18 17.19 -7.03
C SER A 243 22.50 15.97 -6.17
N LEU A 244 23.67 15.35 -6.37
CA LEU A 244 24.12 14.21 -5.57
C LEU A 244 24.36 14.62 -4.10
N SER A 245 25.00 15.76 -3.87
CA SER A 245 25.25 16.28 -2.52
C SER A 245 23.96 16.65 -1.80
N PHE A 246 23.01 17.27 -2.50
CA PHE A 246 21.67 17.49 -1.97
C PHE A 246 21.02 16.16 -1.57
N THR A 247 21.05 15.16 -2.45
CA THR A 247 20.47 13.83 -2.18
C THR A 247 21.12 13.16 -0.96
N ILE A 248 22.44 13.24 -0.81
CA ILE A 248 23.15 12.68 0.34
C ILE A 248 22.74 13.39 1.63
N VAL A 249 22.68 14.72 1.63
CA VAL A 249 22.26 15.47 2.81
C VAL A 249 20.80 15.16 3.17
N ASP A 250 19.91 15.15 2.20
CA ASP A 250 18.48 14.96 2.43
C ASP A 250 18.12 13.52 2.82
N GLN A 251 18.76 12.51 2.21
CA GLN A 251 18.40 11.10 2.39
C GLN A 251 19.36 10.33 3.28
N VAL A 252 20.67 10.58 3.19
CA VAL A 252 21.68 9.77 3.89
C VAL A 252 21.98 10.33 5.28
N PHE A 253 22.01 11.66 5.45
CA PHE A 253 22.32 12.24 6.77
C PHE A 253 21.31 11.88 7.87
N PRO A 254 19.99 11.88 7.61
CA PRO A 254 19.01 11.47 8.63
C PRO A 254 19.17 10.00 9.05
N ILE A 255 19.49 9.11 8.10
CA ILE A 255 19.66 7.66 8.37
C ILE A 255 20.84 7.41 9.31
N PHE A 256 21.94 8.15 9.16
CA PHE A 256 23.15 7.99 9.96
C PHE A 256 23.33 9.07 11.04
N GLU A 257 22.29 9.87 11.29
CA GLU A 257 22.28 10.98 12.26
C GLU A 257 23.48 11.95 12.13
N VAL A 258 24.01 12.13 10.91
CA VAL A 258 25.23 12.92 10.65
C VAL A 258 25.05 14.38 11.05
N GLU A 259 23.82 14.89 10.97
CA GLU A 259 23.50 16.26 11.37
C GLU A 259 23.83 16.53 12.83
N GLN A 260 23.58 15.57 13.73
CA GLN A 260 23.86 15.73 15.16
C GLN A 260 25.36 15.91 15.40
N LEU A 261 26.19 15.11 14.71
CA LEU A 261 27.65 15.17 14.79
C LEU A 261 28.23 16.48 14.25
N LEU A 262 27.64 17.01 13.17
CA LEU A 262 28.13 18.21 12.50
C LEU A 262 27.50 19.52 12.99
N SER A 263 26.36 19.45 13.68
CA SER A 263 25.56 20.61 14.13
C SER A 263 26.39 21.65 14.89
N LYS A 264 27.24 21.20 15.82
CA LYS A 264 28.13 22.06 16.60
C LYS A 264 29.05 22.87 15.68
N TYR A 265 29.74 22.19 14.77
CA TYR A 265 30.69 22.82 13.84
C TYR A 265 30.00 23.76 12.86
N VAL A 266 28.82 23.39 12.35
CA VAL A 266 28.02 24.26 11.47
C VAL A 266 27.55 25.50 12.22
N SER A 267 27.10 25.36 13.47
CA SER A 267 26.68 26.50 14.29
C SER A 267 27.83 27.47 14.57
N ASP A 268 29.04 26.95 14.82
CA ASP A 268 30.23 27.77 15.06
C ASP A 268 30.70 28.45 13.77
N LEU A 269 30.65 27.76 12.63
CA LEU A 269 30.90 28.35 11.32
C LEU A 269 29.91 29.48 11.01
N GLN A 270 28.60 29.26 11.27
CA GLN A 270 27.56 30.28 11.09
C GLN A 270 27.83 31.54 11.93
N LYS A 271 28.28 31.38 13.18
CA LYS A 271 28.69 32.51 14.02
C LYS A 271 29.87 33.26 13.42
N MET A 272 30.86 32.56 12.86
CA MET A 272 32.05 33.17 12.25
C MET A 272 31.74 33.93 10.96
N ILE A 273 30.79 33.44 10.14
CA ILE A 273 30.41 34.09 8.87
C ILE A 273 29.31 35.15 9.02
N LYS A 274 28.61 35.22 10.15
CA LYS A 274 27.59 36.23 10.47
C LYS A 274 27.98 37.70 10.13
N PRO A 275 29.23 38.17 10.39
CA PRO A 275 29.62 39.54 10.01
C PRO A 275 29.72 39.79 8.50
N ILE A 276 29.71 38.75 7.65
CA ILE A 276 29.76 38.87 6.20
C ILE A 276 28.38 39.30 5.68
N PRO A 277 28.29 40.32 4.80
CA PRO A 277 27.01 40.70 4.20
C PRO A 277 26.39 39.51 3.46
N TYR A 278 25.07 39.37 3.55
CA TYR A 278 24.30 38.28 2.94
C TYR A 278 24.53 36.88 3.54
N SER A 279 25.27 36.76 4.65
CA SER A 279 25.46 35.48 5.37
C SER A 279 24.15 34.83 5.83
N ASN A 280 23.08 35.60 6.03
CA ASN A 280 21.75 35.09 6.39
C ASN A 280 21.15 34.11 5.36
N TYR A 281 21.63 34.12 4.11
CA TYR A 281 21.19 33.16 3.10
C TYR A 281 21.92 31.80 3.19
N LEU A 282 23.01 31.70 3.97
CA LEU A 282 23.71 30.44 4.22
C LEU A 282 23.07 29.72 5.42
N THR A 283 21.89 29.14 5.18
CA THR A 283 21.21 28.27 6.16
C THR A 283 22.07 27.05 6.48
N SER A 284 21.77 26.38 7.60
CA SER A 284 22.52 25.17 8.02
C SER A 284 22.48 24.10 6.94
N GLU A 285 21.32 23.90 6.32
CA GLU A 285 21.13 22.99 5.18
C GLU A 285 22.07 23.32 4.01
N ILE A 286 22.16 24.60 3.61
CA ILE A 286 23.05 25.02 2.53
C ILE A 286 24.51 24.75 2.89
N ILE A 287 24.90 24.96 4.15
CA ILE A 287 26.26 24.66 4.62
C ILE A 287 26.53 23.16 4.56
N TYR A 288 25.58 22.31 4.99
CA TYR A 288 25.70 20.85 4.87
C TYR A 288 25.85 20.43 3.40
N ILE A 289 25.02 20.96 2.49
CA ILE A 289 25.09 20.65 1.06
C ILE A 289 26.44 21.05 0.48
N LEU A 290 26.95 22.25 0.80
CA LEU A 290 28.26 22.72 0.35
C LEU A 290 29.41 21.88 0.91
N ALA A 291 29.37 21.53 2.19
CA ALA A 291 30.37 20.68 2.82
C ALA A 291 30.39 19.28 2.19
N THR A 292 29.21 18.69 1.97
CA THR A 292 29.06 17.39 1.30
C THR A 292 29.52 17.46 -0.16
N TYR A 293 29.23 18.55 -0.88
CA TYR A 293 29.75 18.79 -2.23
C TYR A 293 31.28 18.78 -2.26
N ILE A 294 31.91 19.51 -1.35
CA ILE A 294 33.38 19.55 -1.25
C ILE A 294 33.93 18.16 -0.90
N ALA A 295 33.32 17.48 0.07
CA ALA A 295 33.75 16.15 0.50
C ALA A 295 33.65 15.14 -0.65
N VAL A 296 32.51 15.07 -1.34
CA VAL A 296 32.31 14.18 -2.50
C VAL A 296 33.29 14.53 -3.61
N GLU A 297 33.50 15.81 -3.93
CA GLU A 297 34.47 16.23 -4.95
C GLU A 297 35.89 15.77 -4.60
N ILE A 298 36.34 15.96 -3.36
CA ILE A 298 37.68 15.58 -2.91
C ILE A 298 37.83 14.06 -2.84
N LEU A 299 36.90 13.35 -2.19
CA LEU A 299 36.95 11.90 -2.00
C LEU A 299 36.92 11.16 -3.34
N THR A 300 36.01 11.53 -4.24
CA THR A 300 35.93 10.89 -5.56
C THR A 300 37.18 11.19 -6.40
N THR A 301 37.73 12.40 -6.29
CA THR A 301 38.98 12.75 -6.96
C THR A 301 40.20 12.01 -6.37
N LEU A 302 40.22 11.76 -5.06
CA LEU A 302 41.26 10.96 -4.40
C LEU A 302 41.22 9.50 -4.88
N LEU A 303 40.02 8.92 -5.02
CA LEU A 303 39.82 7.54 -5.46
C LEU A 303 40.12 7.37 -6.95
N PHE A 304 39.53 8.21 -7.79
CA PHE A 304 39.50 8.03 -9.25
C PHE A 304 40.40 8.99 -10.04
N GLY A 305 41.05 9.95 -9.39
CA GLY A 305 41.80 11.04 -10.06
C GLY A 305 40.92 12.12 -10.70
N LEU A 306 39.60 11.96 -10.61
CA LEU A 306 38.56 12.78 -11.23
C LEU A 306 37.34 12.80 -10.31
N ASN A 307 36.56 13.88 -10.35
CA ASN A 307 35.27 13.85 -9.67
C ASN A 307 34.34 12.81 -10.34
N ILE A 308 33.39 12.26 -9.58
CA ILE A 308 32.52 11.19 -10.06
C ILE A 308 31.70 11.60 -11.29
N ALA A 309 31.26 12.85 -11.37
CA ALA A 309 30.48 13.33 -12.50
C ALA A 309 31.29 13.39 -13.82
N TYR A 310 32.57 13.79 -13.77
CA TYR A 310 33.48 13.75 -14.91
C TYR A 310 33.77 12.32 -15.35
N LEU A 311 33.96 11.41 -14.39
CA LEU A 311 34.13 9.99 -14.68
C LEU A 311 32.92 9.44 -15.46
N LEU A 312 31.71 9.73 -14.97
CA LEU A 312 30.45 9.31 -15.59
C LEU A 312 30.20 9.94 -16.97
N MET A 313 30.64 11.18 -17.17
CA MET A 313 30.63 11.84 -18.49
C MET A 313 31.76 11.37 -19.43
N GLY A 314 32.58 10.41 -18.99
CA GLY A 314 33.64 9.81 -19.79
C GLY A 314 34.89 10.70 -19.97
N VAL A 315 35.08 11.70 -19.10
CA VAL A 315 36.32 12.50 -19.06
C VAL A 315 37.45 11.66 -18.47
N ARG A 316 38.68 11.87 -18.96
CA ARG A 316 39.88 11.17 -18.48
C ARG A 316 41.02 12.14 -18.17
N SER A 317 41.96 11.70 -17.34
CA SER A 317 43.24 12.39 -17.09
C SER A 317 44.38 11.72 -17.86
N ASP A 318 45.32 12.52 -18.37
CA ASP A 318 46.52 12.02 -19.10
C ASP A 318 47.67 11.54 -18.19
N SER A 319 47.54 11.68 -16.87
CA SER A 319 48.59 11.29 -15.91
C SER A 319 48.39 9.87 -15.38
N GLY A 320 49.49 9.22 -14.97
CA GLY A 320 49.44 7.92 -14.29
C GLY A 320 48.58 7.94 -13.02
N LEU A 321 48.13 6.77 -12.57
CA LEU A 321 47.07 6.59 -11.55
C LEU A 321 47.32 7.37 -10.24
N ILE A 322 48.55 7.39 -9.73
CA ILE A 322 48.86 8.11 -8.47
C ILE A 322 48.95 9.62 -8.73
N ALA A 323 49.58 10.01 -9.84
CA ALA A 323 49.75 11.41 -10.21
C ALA A 323 48.42 12.07 -10.56
N SER A 324 47.46 11.35 -11.17
CA SER A 324 46.12 11.88 -11.47
C SER A 324 45.33 12.18 -10.19
N ARG A 325 45.46 11.35 -9.15
CA ARG A 325 44.84 11.56 -7.84
C ARG A 325 45.40 12.78 -7.13
N ALA A 326 46.73 12.86 -6.97
CA ALA A 326 47.36 14.00 -6.30
C ALA A 326 47.11 15.33 -7.03
N LYS A 327 47.32 15.36 -8.36
CA LYS A 327 47.05 16.56 -9.17
C LYS A 327 45.57 16.89 -9.24
N GLY A 328 44.71 15.87 -9.22
CA GLY A 328 43.25 16.00 -9.17
C GLY A 328 42.81 16.73 -7.91
N VAL A 329 43.25 16.30 -6.73
CA VAL A 329 42.88 16.92 -5.44
C VAL A 329 43.35 18.37 -5.39
N LEU A 330 44.61 18.65 -5.78
CA LEU A 330 45.12 20.02 -5.89
C LEU A 330 44.25 20.87 -6.83
N ARG A 331 43.78 20.29 -7.94
CA ARG A 331 42.88 20.98 -8.87
C ARG A 331 41.51 21.22 -8.25
N SER A 332 40.95 20.29 -7.48
CA SER A 332 39.66 20.47 -6.80
C SER A 332 39.73 21.58 -5.74
N ILE A 333 40.81 21.65 -4.96
CA ILE A 333 41.04 22.74 -3.99
C ILE A 333 41.13 24.09 -4.72
N LEU A 334 41.92 24.16 -5.80
CA LEU A 334 41.99 25.36 -6.63
C LEU A 334 40.63 25.68 -7.28
N SER A 335 39.86 24.66 -7.66
CA SER A 335 38.51 24.82 -8.22
C SER A 335 37.60 25.47 -7.18
N LEU A 336 37.61 25.03 -5.93
CA LEU A 336 36.80 25.62 -4.87
C LEU A 336 37.10 27.11 -4.67
N MET A 337 38.38 27.49 -4.70
CA MET A 337 38.80 28.90 -4.56
C MET A 337 38.48 29.74 -5.80
N THR A 338 38.56 29.15 -7.00
CA THR A 338 38.40 29.87 -8.27
C THR A 338 36.96 29.84 -8.81
N SER A 339 36.11 28.94 -8.34
CA SER A 339 34.73 28.74 -8.82
C SER A 339 33.83 29.98 -8.71
N PRO A 340 33.93 30.84 -7.67
CA PRO A 340 33.17 32.09 -7.62
C PRO A 340 33.52 33.05 -8.77
N PHE A 341 34.70 32.87 -9.40
CA PHE A 341 35.22 33.74 -10.45
C PHE A 341 35.26 32.99 -11.78
N LEU A 342 34.14 33.03 -12.52
CA LEU A 342 33.96 32.37 -13.84
C LEU A 342 35.07 32.68 -14.87
N ILE A 343 35.78 33.80 -14.68
CA ILE A 343 36.91 34.23 -15.53
C ILE A 343 37.99 33.15 -15.62
N PHE A 344 38.27 32.43 -14.53
CA PHE A 344 39.32 31.41 -14.50
C PHE A 344 38.98 30.15 -15.30
N ASP A 345 37.71 29.94 -15.61
CA ASP A 345 37.22 28.84 -16.44
C ASP A 345 36.89 29.27 -17.89
N LEU A 346 36.95 30.56 -18.25
CA LEU A 346 36.73 31.06 -19.62
C LEU A 346 37.57 30.37 -20.72
N PRO A 347 38.86 30.01 -20.51
CA PRO A 347 39.64 29.29 -21.53
C PRO A 347 38.99 27.98 -22.01
N CYS A 348 38.13 27.38 -21.17
CA CYS A 348 37.34 26.20 -21.50
C CYS A 348 36.40 26.40 -22.70
N ILE A 349 35.88 27.62 -22.90
CA ILE A 349 34.96 27.94 -24.00
C ILE A 349 35.67 27.74 -25.35
N VAL A 350 36.96 28.09 -25.40
CA VAL A 350 37.82 27.92 -26.59
C VAL A 350 38.53 26.56 -26.57
N LYS A 351 38.09 25.61 -25.73
CA LYS A 351 38.67 24.27 -25.57
C LYS A 351 40.16 24.29 -25.20
N LYS A 352 40.61 25.36 -24.52
CA LYS A 352 41.96 25.48 -23.96
C LYS A 352 41.97 25.04 -22.49
N ARG A 353 43.17 24.74 -21.99
CA ARG A 353 43.40 24.42 -20.58
C ARG A 353 43.00 25.59 -19.70
N THR A 354 42.37 25.32 -18.56
CA THR A 354 42.03 26.36 -17.59
C THR A 354 43.19 26.70 -16.69
N LEU A 355 43.07 27.81 -15.94
CA LEU A 355 44.12 28.23 -15.00
C LEU A 355 44.44 27.13 -13.99
N LYS A 356 43.40 26.46 -13.46
CA LYS A 356 43.57 25.33 -12.53
C LYS A 356 44.29 24.13 -13.15
N GLU A 357 44.04 23.81 -14.41
CA GLU A 357 44.77 22.77 -15.14
C GLU A 357 46.22 23.16 -15.43
N LEU A 358 46.46 24.43 -15.76
CA LEU A 358 47.80 24.97 -15.97
C LEU A 358 48.64 24.92 -14.69
N LEU A 359 48.11 25.42 -13.58
CA LEU A 359 48.81 25.49 -12.29
C LEU A 359 49.10 24.11 -11.70
N THR A 360 48.19 23.14 -11.89
CA THR A 360 48.37 21.77 -11.36
C THR A 360 49.13 20.86 -12.31
N ALA A 361 49.52 21.35 -13.49
CA ALA A 361 50.04 20.54 -14.58
C ALA A 361 49.19 19.27 -14.82
N SER A 362 47.86 19.42 -14.71
CA SER A 362 46.88 18.37 -14.97
C SER A 362 46.22 18.60 -16.32
N ARG A 363 45.92 17.53 -17.04
CA ARG A 363 45.25 17.60 -18.34
C ARG A 363 44.03 16.69 -18.34
N LEU A 364 42.86 17.30 -18.49
CA LEU A 364 41.61 16.60 -18.74
C LEU A 364 41.36 16.53 -20.24
N HIS A 365 40.86 15.38 -20.69
CA HIS A 365 40.43 15.22 -22.08
C HIS A 365 39.19 14.34 -22.17
N THR A 366 38.45 14.49 -23.28
CA THR A 366 37.33 13.63 -23.63
C THR A 366 37.76 12.69 -24.78
N PRO A 367 37.96 11.39 -24.52
CA PRO A 367 38.46 10.45 -25.52
C PRO A 367 37.43 10.17 -26.64
N SER A 368 36.13 10.28 -26.33
CA SER A 368 35.06 10.04 -27.30
C SER A 368 33.90 11.00 -27.09
N ARG A 369 33.49 11.68 -28.17
CA ARG A 369 32.26 12.49 -28.17
C ARG A 369 31.02 11.65 -27.94
N LEU A 370 31.02 10.39 -28.38
CA LEU A 370 29.87 9.50 -28.22
C LEU A 370 29.65 9.12 -26.76
N LYS A 371 30.72 8.79 -26.02
CA LYS A 371 30.64 8.54 -24.57
C LYS A 371 30.17 9.78 -23.80
N GLN A 372 30.66 10.94 -24.21
CA GLN A 372 30.25 12.22 -23.64
C GLN A 372 28.77 12.52 -23.93
N SER A 373 28.30 12.31 -25.17
CA SER A 373 26.88 12.45 -25.53
C SER A 373 25.98 11.49 -24.76
N PHE A 374 26.41 10.23 -24.57
CA PHE A 374 25.69 9.25 -23.75
C PHE A 374 25.55 9.73 -22.30
N GLY A 375 26.65 10.23 -21.72
CA GLY A 375 26.64 10.84 -20.38
C GLY A 375 25.66 12.01 -20.27
N PHE A 376 25.53 12.84 -21.31
CA PHE A 376 24.57 13.95 -21.31
C PHE A 376 23.12 13.55 -21.54
N ILE A 377 22.86 12.57 -22.39
CA ILE A 377 21.48 12.21 -22.75
C ILE A 377 20.85 11.33 -21.65
N ILE A 378 21.64 10.46 -21.02
CA ILE A 378 21.11 9.46 -20.10
C ILE A 378 21.48 9.79 -18.65
N LEU A 379 22.78 9.93 -18.35
CA LEU A 379 23.23 10.07 -16.97
C LEU A 379 22.91 11.44 -16.38
N PHE A 380 22.98 12.51 -17.18
CA PHE A 380 22.69 13.84 -16.69
C PHE A 380 21.23 14.00 -16.23
N PRO A 381 20.18 13.69 -17.04
CA PRO A 381 18.80 13.76 -16.55
C PRO A 381 18.57 12.85 -15.34
N LEU A 382 19.09 11.63 -15.37
CA LEU A 382 18.93 10.67 -14.27
C LEU A 382 19.50 11.19 -12.95
N LEU A 383 20.73 11.69 -12.96
CA LEU A 383 21.42 12.14 -11.74
C LEU A 383 20.98 13.53 -11.28
N THR A 384 20.54 14.38 -12.19
CA THR A 384 19.99 15.70 -11.81
C THR A 384 18.62 15.60 -11.18
N LEU A 385 17.81 14.62 -11.60
CA LEU A 385 16.51 14.30 -11.00
C LEU A 385 16.63 13.38 -9.77
N LEU A 386 17.84 12.96 -9.40
CA LEU A 386 18.07 12.09 -8.25
C LEU A 386 17.47 12.62 -6.94
N PRO A 387 17.55 13.93 -6.58
CA PRO A 387 16.86 14.48 -5.41
C PRO A 387 15.36 14.21 -5.36
N ILE A 388 14.73 14.03 -6.53
CA ILE A 388 13.29 13.84 -6.65
C ILE A 388 12.93 12.35 -6.54
N TYR A 389 13.75 11.48 -7.15
CA TYR A 389 13.49 10.04 -7.16
C TYR A 389 14.08 9.29 -5.97
N ALA A 390 15.17 9.77 -5.37
CA ALA A 390 15.85 9.11 -4.27
C ALA A 390 14.95 8.88 -3.04
N PRO A 391 14.09 9.83 -2.62
CA PRO A 391 13.16 9.59 -1.51
C PRO A 391 12.15 8.47 -1.79
N LEU A 392 11.92 8.13 -3.05
CA LEU A 392 11.03 7.03 -3.46
C LEU A 392 11.70 5.67 -3.30
N ILE A 393 13.03 5.62 -3.34
CA ILE A 393 13.77 4.34 -3.35
C ILE A 393 13.47 3.49 -2.11
N PRO A 394 13.58 4.02 -0.88
CA PRO A 394 13.25 3.27 0.34
C PRO A 394 11.75 2.97 0.47
N GLN A 395 10.91 3.69 -0.29
CA GLN A 395 9.46 3.62 -0.19
C GLN A 395 8.84 2.80 -1.32
N PHE A 396 9.63 2.18 -2.21
CA PHE A 396 9.10 1.37 -3.32
C PHE A 396 8.24 0.21 -2.86
N GLU A 397 8.55 -0.40 -1.72
CA GLU A 397 7.73 -1.47 -1.11
C GLU A 397 6.30 -1.00 -0.81
N ARG A 398 6.10 0.32 -0.67
CA ARG A 398 4.79 0.95 -0.39
C ARG A 398 3.99 1.21 -1.67
N PHE A 399 4.61 1.14 -2.85
CA PHE A 399 3.91 1.19 -4.12
C PHE A 399 3.32 -0.18 -4.42
N GLN A 400 2.23 -0.48 -3.73
CA GLN A 400 1.43 -1.68 -3.98
C GLN A 400 0.13 -1.26 -4.67
N GLU A 401 -0.20 -1.94 -5.76
CA GLU A 401 -1.54 -1.83 -6.31
C GLU A 401 -2.53 -2.38 -5.29
N ARG A 402 -3.49 -1.54 -4.89
CA ARG A 402 -4.57 -1.93 -3.98
C ARG A 402 -5.87 -1.80 -4.72
N GLU A 403 -6.72 -2.80 -4.57
CA GLU A 403 -8.05 -2.74 -5.14
C GLU A 403 -8.89 -1.72 -4.38
N ILE A 404 -9.27 -0.64 -5.07
CA ILE A 404 -10.12 0.41 -4.52
C ILE A 404 -11.55 0.17 -5.00
N LEU A 405 -12.41 -0.23 -4.07
CA LEU A 405 -13.82 -0.47 -4.32
C LEU A 405 -14.61 0.81 -4.05
N ILE A 406 -15.14 1.43 -5.10
CA ILE A 406 -16.01 2.60 -4.94
C ILE A 406 -17.37 2.10 -4.44
N GLN A 407 -17.71 2.44 -3.20
CA GLN A 407 -18.97 2.05 -2.57
C GLN A 407 -20.10 2.97 -3.02
N ASN A 408 -21.25 2.37 -3.32
CA ASN A 408 -22.49 3.08 -3.60
C ASN A 408 -23.22 3.48 -2.31
N GLU A 409 -24.17 4.40 -2.42
CA GLU A 409 -25.13 4.66 -1.34
C GLU A 409 -25.86 3.37 -0.96
N THR A 410 -25.79 3.03 0.32
CA THR A 410 -26.55 1.93 0.88
C THR A 410 -28.05 2.28 0.86
N ARG A 411 -28.84 1.40 0.24
CA ARG A 411 -30.29 1.55 0.14
C ARG A 411 -30.96 0.29 0.65
N PHE A 412 -31.86 0.48 1.61
CA PHE A 412 -32.75 -0.58 2.04
C PHE A 412 -33.80 -0.87 0.97
N SER A 413 -34.33 -2.09 1.00
CA SER A 413 -35.39 -2.56 0.11
C SER A 413 -36.65 -1.70 0.20
N LYS A 414 -37.26 -1.40 -0.95
CA LYS A 414 -38.52 -0.63 -1.04
C LYS A 414 -39.71 -1.26 -0.33
N LYS A 415 -39.63 -2.55 0.01
CA LYS A 415 -40.70 -3.28 0.71
C LYS A 415 -40.70 -3.02 2.23
N GLU A 416 -39.65 -2.41 2.78
CA GLU A 416 -39.57 -2.17 4.23
C GLU A 416 -40.27 -0.86 4.64
N GLU A 417 -40.75 -0.86 5.88
CA GLU A 417 -41.24 0.34 6.54
C GLU A 417 -40.08 1.12 7.15
N PHE A 418 -40.06 2.43 6.89
CA PHE A 418 -39.00 3.32 7.36
C PHE A 418 -39.53 4.39 8.27
N THR A 419 -38.81 4.64 9.36
CA THR A 419 -39.02 5.82 10.20
C THR A 419 -37.87 6.80 10.03
N LYS A 420 -38.19 8.08 9.86
CA LYS A 420 -37.17 9.13 9.88
C LYS A 420 -36.69 9.27 11.32
N ARG A 421 -35.40 9.06 11.56
CA ARG A 421 -34.78 9.21 12.87
C ARG A 421 -33.75 10.31 12.82
N LYS A 422 -33.65 11.05 13.92
CA LYS A 422 -32.58 11.99 14.21
C LYS A 422 -31.93 11.54 15.51
N TRP A 423 -30.61 11.41 15.53
CA TRP A 423 -29.84 11.08 16.72
C TRP A 423 -28.61 11.98 16.81
N SER A 424 -28.23 12.37 18.01
CA SER A 424 -27.07 13.20 18.29
C SER A 424 -26.34 12.57 19.47
N SER A 425 -25.10 12.13 19.27
CA SER A 425 -24.32 11.52 20.34
C SER A 425 -22.92 12.12 20.41
N LEU A 426 -22.66 12.86 21.49
CA LEU A 426 -21.33 13.39 21.79
C LEU A 426 -20.29 12.26 21.93
N GLY A 427 -20.66 11.14 22.56
CA GLY A 427 -19.79 9.98 22.73
C GLY A 427 -19.35 9.37 21.40
N MET A 428 -20.28 9.26 20.44
CA MET A 428 -19.97 8.82 19.08
C MET A 428 -19.33 9.92 18.22
N GLY A 429 -19.47 11.18 18.61
CA GLY A 429 -19.02 12.37 17.88
C GLY A 429 -19.74 12.57 16.55
N LEU A 430 -20.99 12.08 16.45
CA LEU A 430 -21.78 12.10 15.24
C LEU A 430 -23.22 12.50 15.52
N ASN A 431 -23.78 13.17 14.52
CA ASN A 431 -25.21 13.30 14.32
C ASN A 431 -25.65 12.32 13.24
N PHE A 432 -26.89 11.84 13.30
CA PHE A 432 -27.48 10.98 12.29
C PHE A 432 -28.85 11.52 11.93
N GLU A 433 -29.11 11.72 10.63
CA GLU A 433 -30.44 12.07 10.12
C GLU A 433 -30.73 11.29 8.84
N ALA A 434 -31.45 10.17 8.98
CA ALA A 434 -31.94 9.41 7.83
C ALA A 434 -33.15 8.53 8.18
N LYS A 435 -33.68 7.89 7.13
CA LYS A 435 -34.68 6.85 7.24
C LYS A 435 -34.02 5.55 7.71
N VAL A 436 -34.54 4.96 8.77
CA VAL A 436 -34.06 3.71 9.34
C VAL A 436 -35.16 2.67 9.23
N SER A 437 -34.78 1.44 8.90
CA SER A 437 -35.72 0.32 8.86
C SER A 437 -36.31 0.07 10.24
N ASN A 438 -37.62 -0.16 10.31
CA ASN A 438 -38.28 -0.56 11.56
C ASN A 438 -37.79 -1.92 12.09
N ASN A 439 -37.05 -2.67 11.28
CA ASN A 439 -36.40 -3.93 11.62
C ASN A 439 -34.99 -3.77 12.19
N SER A 440 -34.45 -2.54 12.27
CA SER A 440 -33.12 -2.31 12.85
C SER A 440 -33.23 -2.03 14.35
N LEU A 441 -32.39 -2.70 15.13
CA LEU A 441 -32.24 -2.50 16.58
C LEU A 441 -30.93 -1.79 16.87
N PHE A 442 -31.00 -0.78 17.75
CA PHE A 442 -29.87 0.06 18.17
C PHE A 442 -29.78 0.03 19.69
N PHE A 443 -28.76 -0.63 20.22
CA PHE A 443 -28.56 -0.75 21.67
C PHE A 443 -27.29 -0.01 22.10
N PRO A 444 -27.39 0.94 23.05
CA PRO A 444 -26.24 1.65 23.56
C PRO A 444 -25.41 0.75 24.48
N VAL A 445 -24.09 0.74 24.31
CA VAL A 445 -23.17 0.02 25.20
C VAL A 445 -22.18 1.00 25.78
N ILE A 446 -22.12 1.08 27.11
CA ILE A 446 -21.18 1.92 27.85
C ILE A 446 -20.33 1.06 28.77
N LYS A 447 -19.02 1.27 28.75
CA LYS A 447 -18.05 0.54 29.58
C LYS A 447 -17.05 1.51 30.21
N LEU A 448 -16.56 1.19 31.40
CA LEU A 448 -15.49 1.94 32.04
C LEU A 448 -14.14 1.35 31.60
N LYS A 449 -13.25 2.15 31.01
CA LYS A 449 -11.85 1.74 30.75
C LYS A 449 -10.93 2.87 31.18
N LYS A 450 -9.89 2.56 31.97
CA LYS A 450 -8.96 3.57 32.54
C LYS A 450 -9.69 4.77 33.16
N ASN A 451 -10.80 4.52 33.88
CA ASN A 451 -11.66 5.54 34.49
C ASN A 451 -12.34 6.53 33.53
N GLN A 452 -12.44 6.18 32.24
CA GLN A 452 -13.17 6.93 31.22
C GLN A 452 -14.30 6.09 30.65
N ALA A 453 -15.42 6.75 30.33
CA ALA A 453 -16.55 6.11 29.68
C ALA A 453 -16.24 5.86 28.20
N HIS A 454 -16.13 4.59 27.82
CA HIS A 454 -16.10 4.14 26.43
C HIS A 454 -17.51 3.83 25.97
N VAL A 455 -17.92 4.54 24.92
CA VAL A 455 -19.24 4.45 24.33
C VAL A 455 -19.16 3.63 23.05
N SER A 456 -20.11 2.73 22.85
CA SER A 456 -20.28 1.99 21.59
C SER A 456 -21.76 1.75 21.31
N LEU A 457 -22.07 1.38 20.07
CA LEU A 457 -23.43 1.16 19.60
C LEU A 457 -23.55 -0.24 19.01
N LYS A 458 -24.40 -1.07 19.60
CA LYS A 458 -24.74 -2.38 19.06
C LYS A 458 -25.90 -2.28 18.07
N LEU A 459 -25.75 -2.97 16.95
CA LEU A 459 -26.62 -2.95 15.79
C LEU A 459 -27.07 -4.39 15.49
N SER A 460 -28.37 -4.61 15.36
CA SER A 460 -28.92 -5.93 15.03
C SER A 460 -30.20 -5.83 14.19
N SER A 461 -30.66 -6.96 13.63
CA SER A 461 -31.96 -7.08 13.00
C SER A 461 -32.98 -7.64 13.98
N LYS A 462 -34.23 -7.18 13.92
CA LYS A 462 -35.36 -7.91 14.49
C LYS A 462 -35.51 -9.31 13.89
N LYS A 463 -35.02 -9.51 12.66
CA LYS A 463 -35.05 -10.82 11.98
C LYS A 463 -33.99 -11.80 12.48
N ASP A 464 -32.91 -11.30 13.09
CA ASP A 464 -31.78 -12.10 13.55
C ASP A 464 -31.19 -11.46 14.82
N VAL A 465 -31.95 -11.59 15.92
CA VAL A 465 -31.73 -10.82 17.15
C VAL A 465 -30.52 -11.31 17.95
N SER A 466 -30.01 -12.52 17.67
CA SER A 466 -28.80 -13.06 18.30
C SER A 466 -27.49 -12.55 17.65
N SER A 467 -27.59 -11.93 16.47
CA SER A 467 -26.44 -11.51 15.67
C SER A 467 -26.15 -10.01 15.83
N TRP A 468 -25.35 -9.64 16.83
CA TRP A 468 -24.96 -8.24 17.05
C TRP A 468 -23.71 -7.84 16.25
N GLY A 469 -23.73 -6.62 15.71
CA GLY A 469 -22.54 -5.89 15.31
C GLY A 469 -22.29 -4.72 16.26
N GLN A 470 -21.06 -4.48 16.67
CA GLN A 470 -20.71 -3.39 17.58
C GLN A 470 -19.92 -2.32 16.84
N LEU A 471 -20.41 -1.08 16.87
CA LEU A 471 -19.77 0.10 16.32
C LEU A 471 -19.15 0.93 17.46
N THR A 472 -17.83 1.06 17.45
CA THR A 472 -17.06 1.75 18.48
C THR A 472 -16.30 2.93 17.86
N PRO A 473 -16.47 4.16 18.36
CA PRO A 473 -15.64 5.29 17.97
C PRO A 473 -14.21 5.07 18.47
N MET A 474 -13.24 5.36 17.62
CA MET A 474 -11.81 5.37 17.94
C MET A 474 -11.34 6.82 18.07
N GLU A 475 -10.03 7.02 18.15
CA GLU A 475 -9.43 8.34 18.31
C GLU A 475 -9.79 9.31 17.19
N GLU A 476 -9.91 10.60 17.57
CA GLU A 476 -9.97 11.69 16.62
C GLU A 476 -8.60 11.88 15.96
N LEU A 477 -8.60 11.96 14.64
CA LEU A 477 -7.39 12.22 13.87
C LEU A 477 -7.45 13.65 13.35
N SER A 478 -6.44 14.43 13.68
CA SER A 478 -6.20 15.75 13.07
C SER A 478 -5.65 15.60 11.65
N MET A 479 -6.39 14.88 10.79
CA MET A 479 -5.93 14.50 9.46
C MET A 479 -5.54 15.71 8.63
N LEU A 480 -6.32 16.80 8.66
CA LEU A 480 -6.01 17.96 7.84
C LEU A 480 -4.77 18.72 8.30
N SER A 481 -4.43 18.71 9.59
CA SER A 481 -3.14 19.27 10.01
C SER A 481 -1.98 18.44 9.47
N GLU A 482 -2.12 17.11 9.42
CA GLU A 482 -1.11 16.23 8.81
C GLU A 482 -1.04 16.40 7.29
N ILE A 483 -2.19 16.43 6.60
CA ILE A 483 -2.26 16.72 5.15
C ILE A 483 -1.65 18.10 4.85
N LYS A 484 -1.87 19.11 5.70
CA LYS A 484 -1.24 20.43 5.56
C LYS A 484 0.29 20.38 5.67
N LYS A 485 0.87 19.42 6.42
CA LYS A 485 2.32 19.21 6.45
C LYS A 485 2.80 18.58 5.14
N PHE A 486 2.13 17.52 4.68
CA PHE A 486 2.50 16.81 3.45
C PHE A 486 2.38 17.68 2.20
N THR A 487 1.33 18.48 2.11
CA THR A 487 1.10 19.41 0.98
C THR A 487 2.17 20.49 0.84
N LYS A 488 2.94 20.81 1.89
CA LYS A 488 4.11 21.70 1.79
C LYS A 488 5.29 21.07 1.04
N LEU A 489 5.37 19.74 1.01
CA LEU A 489 6.43 18.99 0.31
C LEU A 489 6.23 18.99 -1.21
N ASN A 490 5.05 19.38 -1.69
CA ASN A 490 4.74 19.46 -3.11
C ASN A 490 4.58 20.92 -3.58
N PRO A 491 5.64 21.55 -4.13
CA PRO A 491 5.61 22.96 -4.53
C PRO A 491 4.59 23.24 -5.66
N ILE A 492 4.26 22.24 -6.46
CA ILE A 492 3.34 22.34 -7.61
C ILE A 492 1.92 21.89 -7.27
N LEU A 493 1.62 21.57 -6.02
CA LEU A 493 0.26 21.19 -5.58
C LEU A 493 -0.78 22.24 -6.02
N GLY A 494 -0.43 23.52 -5.98
CA GLY A 494 -1.33 24.61 -6.38
C GLY A 494 -1.71 24.63 -7.87
N ILE A 495 -0.96 23.92 -8.71
CA ILE A 495 -1.27 23.78 -10.13
C ILE A 495 -2.33 22.70 -10.33
N HIS A 496 -2.21 21.58 -9.62
CA HIS A 496 -3.11 20.42 -9.76
C HIS A 496 -4.35 20.50 -8.85
N TYR A 497 -4.22 21.15 -7.69
CA TYR A 497 -5.27 21.29 -6.66
C TYR A 497 -5.34 22.73 -6.13
N PRO A 498 -5.72 23.71 -6.97
CA PRO A 498 -5.68 25.13 -6.61
C PRO A 498 -6.63 25.50 -5.47
N ASP A 499 -7.84 24.92 -5.43
CA ASP A 499 -8.85 25.23 -4.42
C ASP A 499 -8.48 24.62 -3.06
N LEU A 500 -7.97 23.38 -3.08
CA LEU A 500 -7.46 22.71 -1.87
C LEU A 500 -6.29 23.50 -1.28
N LYS A 501 -5.32 23.94 -2.09
CA LYS A 501 -4.21 24.78 -1.62
C LYS A 501 -4.70 26.09 -1.03
N LYS A 502 -5.66 26.74 -1.68
CA LYS A 502 -6.27 27.98 -1.19
C LYS A 502 -6.93 27.78 0.16
N ASP A 503 -7.68 26.69 0.34
CA ASP A 503 -8.32 26.38 1.60
C ASP A 503 -7.28 26.05 2.69
N LEU A 504 -6.35 25.12 2.44
CA LEU A 504 -5.31 24.74 3.40
C LEU A 504 -4.38 25.90 3.83
N SER A 505 -4.27 26.94 3.00
CA SER A 505 -3.46 28.13 3.29
C SER A 505 -4.06 29.07 4.35
N LYS A 506 -5.36 28.93 4.66
CA LYS A 506 -6.01 29.71 5.74
C LYS A 506 -5.40 29.34 7.10
N GLU A 507 -5.25 30.34 7.98
CA GLU A 507 -4.73 30.14 9.34
C GLU A 507 -5.72 29.33 10.19
N GLU A 508 -7.01 29.68 10.12
CA GLU A 508 -8.12 28.93 10.70
C GLU A 508 -8.96 28.32 9.59
N LEU A 509 -8.98 26.98 9.53
CA LEU A 509 -9.76 26.23 8.55
C LEU A 509 -11.07 25.78 9.20
N SER A 510 -12.17 26.47 8.93
CA SER A 510 -13.49 26.06 9.43
C SER A 510 -14.16 25.01 8.55
N SER A 511 -14.02 25.13 7.23
CA SER A 511 -14.54 24.17 6.26
C SER A 511 -13.81 24.28 4.92
N LEU A 512 -13.77 23.17 4.19
CA LEU A 512 -13.29 23.13 2.81
C LEU A 512 -14.38 23.62 1.86
N SER A 513 -13.99 24.34 0.80
CA SER A 513 -14.89 24.64 -0.31
C SER A 513 -15.32 23.34 -1.00
N VAL A 514 -16.46 23.35 -1.70
CA VAL A 514 -16.94 22.15 -2.42
C VAL A 514 -15.90 21.65 -3.43
N SER A 515 -15.23 22.57 -4.14
CA SER A 515 -14.14 22.24 -5.06
C SER A 515 -12.87 21.79 -4.35
N GLY A 516 -12.51 22.42 -3.22
CA GLY A 516 -11.40 21.99 -2.38
C GLY A 516 -11.60 20.58 -1.82
N PHE A 517 -12.83 20.25 -1.40
CA PHE A 517 -13.19 18.92 -0.91
C PHE A 517 -13.17 17.85 -2.03
N GLU A 518 -13.62 18.20 -3.24
CA GLU A 518 -13.45 17.35 -4.42
C GLU A 518 -11.96 17.07 -4.69
N GLN A 519 -11.13 18.10 -4.66
CA GLN A 519 -9.69 17.98 -4.88
C GLN A 519 -9.02 17.14 -3.79
N LEU A 520 -9.45 17.25 -2.53
CA LEU A 520 -9.01 16.38 -1.44
C LEU A 520 -9.35 14.91 -1.73
N TYR A 521 -10.57 14.63 -2.17
CA TYR A 521 -10.98 13.28 -2.56
C TYR A 521 -10.10 12.72 -3.69
N GLN A 522 -9.82 13.52 -4.73
CA GLN A 522 -8.94 13.10 -5.83
C GLN A 522 -7.52 12.81 -5.34
N LEU A 523 -6.99 13.65 -4.45
CA LEU A 523 -5.67 13.46 -3.84
C LEU A 523 -5.60 12.16 -3.03
N ILE A 524 -6.61 11.90 -2.19
CA ILE A 524 -6.74 10.67 -1.40
C ILE A 524 -6.84 9.44 -2.31
N LYS A 525 -7.69 9.51 -3.35
CA LYS A 525 -7.86 8.41 -4.30
C LYS A 525 -6.55 8.07 -5.01
N LYS A 526 -5.77 9.08 -5.40
CA LYS A 526 -4.44 8.87 -5.99
C LYS A 526 -3.44 8.32 -4.98
N SER A 527 -3.46 8.80 -3.74
CA SER A 527 -2.57 8.25 -2.70
C SER A 527 -2.88 6.79 -2.39
N LEU A 528 -4.11 6.33 -2.53
CA LEU A 528 -4.46 4.92 -2.31
C LEU A 528 -4.13 4.03 -3.52
N ASN A 529 -4.00 4.59 -4.72
CA ASN A 529 -3.73 3.86 -5.96
C ASN A 529 -2.29 4.10 -6.46
N LEU A 530 -1.31 3.75 -5.63
CA LEU A 530 0.11 3.89 -5.96
C LEU A 530 0.62 2.65 -6.70
N ASP A 531 0.20 2.50 -7.94
CA ASP A 531 0.65 1.43 -8.83
C ASP A 531 1.96 1.85 -9.55
N PRO A 532 3.08 1.10 -9.36
CA PRO A 532 4.33 1.35 -10.09
C PRO A 532 4.17 1.36 -11.62
N LEU A 533 3.23 0.60 -12.16
CA LEU A 533 2.99 0.52 -13.60
C LEU A 533 2.30 1.79 -14.14
N LYS A 534 1.55 2.50 -13.27
CA LYS A 534 0.84 3.74 -13.60
C LYS A 534 1.60 4.99 -13.14
N LEU A 535 2.87 4.86 -12.74
CA LEU A 535 3.69 5.95 -12.19
C LEU A 535 3.83 7.12 -13.17
N GLN A 536 3.86 6.86 -14.49
CA GLN A 536 3.82 7.92 -15.50
C GLN A 536 2.53 8.77 -15.42
N GLU A 537 1.37 8.14 -15.23
CA GLU A 537 0.09 8.84 -15.11
C GLU A 537 0.05 9.67 -13.82
N ILE A 538 0.60 9.14 -12.73
CA ILE A 538 0.76 9.86 -11.47
C ILE A 538 1.65 11.10 -11.69
N PHE A 539 2.80 10.95 -12.36
CA PHE A 539 3.67 12.09 -12.65
C PHE A 539 3.04 13.17 -13.53
N ILE A 540 2.22 12.80 -14.51
CA ILE A 540 1.53 13.79 -15.36
C ILE A 540 0.43 14.50 -14.58
N SER A 541 -0.32 13.76 -13.76
CA SER A 541 -1.54 14.25 -13.13
C SER A 541 -1.31 14.92 -11.76
N HIS A 542 -0.22 14.61 -11.08
CA HIS A 542 0.15 15.08 -9.75
C HIS A 542 1.50 15.79 -9.72
N GLY A 543 2.39 15.42 -10.65
CA GLY A 543 3.73 15.95 -10.76
C GLY A 543 4.79 15.08 -10.09
N PRO A 544 6.08 15.45 -10.19
CA PRO A 544 7.19 14.59 -9.78
C PRO A 544 7.44 14.49 -8.27
N PHE A 545 6.78 15.32 -7.47
CA PHE A 545 6.91 15.31 -6.02
C PHE A 545 5.85 14.36 -5.42
N LEU A 546 6.25 13.12 -5.11
CA LEU A 546 5.31 12.09 -4.61
C LEU A 546 5.30 11.93 -3.09
N GLN A 547 6.17 12.64 -2.37
CA GLN A 547 6.26 12.54 -0.90
C GLN A 547 4.93 12.90 -0.21
N ASP A 548 4.15 13.80 -0.79
CA ASP A 548 2.85 14.20 -0.24
C ASP A 548 1.83 13.05 -0.34
N ILE A 549 1.69 12.42 -1.51
CA ILE A 549 0.78 11.28 -1.70
C ILE A 549 1.23 10.04 -0.94
N LEU A 550 2.54 9.82 -0.79
CA LEU A 550 3.09 8.73 0.02
C LEU A 550 2.81 8.96 1.51
N GLY A 551 2.99 10.18 2.00
CA GLY A 551 2.65 10.55 3.38
C GLY A 551 1.15 10.41 3.67
N ILE A 552 0.29 10.84 2.75
CA ILE A 552 -1.17 10.69 2.87
C ILE A 552 -1.57 9.21 2.84
N ASN A 553 -0.98 8.41 1.95
CA ASN A 553 -1.20 6.97 1.90
C ASN A 553 -0.89 6.34 3.27
N GLN A 554 0.30 6.60 3.80
CA GLN A 554 0.74 6.06 5.09
C GLN A 554 -0.18 6.48 6.23
N LEU A 555 -0.59 7.74 6.28
CA LEU A 555 -1.51 8.26 7.29
C LEU A 555 -2.87 7.52 7.26
N ILE A 556 -3.39 7.25 6.06
CA ILE A 556 -4.66 6.54 5.91
C ILE A 556 -4.48 5.05 6.28
N LEU A 557 -3.44 4.39 5.77
CA LEU A 557 -3.21 2.97 6.03
C LEU A 557 -2.94 2.69 7.51
N SER A 558 -2.18 3.55 8.19
CA SER A 558 -1.93 3.41 9.63
C SER A 558 -3.21 3.60 10.44
N SER A 559 -4.05 4.59 10.08
CA SER A 559 -5.33 4.83 10.76
C SER A 559 -6.33 3.68 10.61
N LEU A 560 -6.22 2.90 9.52
CA LEU A 560 -7.09 1.77 9.21
C LEU A 560 -6.46 0.40 9.54
N SER A 561 -5.21 0.38 10.03
CA SER A 561 -4.41 -0.83 10.28
C SER A 561 -4.49 -1.84 9.14
N VAL A 562 -4.24 -1.35 7.93
CA VAL A 562 -4.41 -2.12 6.69
C VAL A 562 -3.21 -3.05 6.50
N SER A 563 -3.46 -4.35 6.33
CA SER A 563 -2.43 -5.31 5.91
C SER A 563 -2.20 -5.24 4.40
N ASP A 564 -1.05 -5.73 3.95
CA ASP A 564 -0.74 -5.82 2.52
C ASP A 564 -1.74 -6.76 1.82
N ASN A 565 -2.13 -6.43 0.58
CA ASN A 565 -3.11 -7.14 -0.26
C ASN A 565 -4.60 -7.06 0.12
N SER A 566 -5.01 -6.09 0.95
CA SER A 566 -6.44 -5.91 1.29
C SER A 566 -7.15 -4.88 0.41
N SER A 567 -8.41 -5.16 0.08
CA SER A 567 -9.29 -4.23 -0.63
C SER A 567 -9.71 -3.07 0.28
N ILE A 568 -9.73 -1.85 -0.27
CA ILE A 568 -10.17 -0.65 0.45
C ILE A 568 -11.49 -0.14 -0.16
N GLY A 569 -12.52 -0.03 0.66
CA GLY A 569 -13.78 0.57 0.29
C GLY A 569 -13.70 2.10 0.38
N VAL A 570 -14.20 2.82 -0.62
CA VAL A 570 -14.25 4.28 -0.61
C VAL A 570 -15.64 4.75 -0.98
N PHE A 571 -16.29 5.45 -0.05
CA PHE A 571 -17.55 6.16 -0.27
C PHE A 571 -17.32 7.67 -0.18
N LYS A 572 -18.09 8.44 -0.95
CA LYS A 572 -18.01 9.90 -0.93
C LYS A 572 -19.38 10.51 -1.20
N ASN A 573 -19.73 11.53 -0.43
CA ASN A 573 -20.82 12.44 -0.76
C ASN A 573 -20.34 13.91 -0.75
N LYS A 574 -21.26 14.88 -0.69
CA LYS A 574 -20.91 16.31 -0.72
C LYS A 574 -20.19 16.81 0.54
N ASP A 575 -20.35 16.11 1.66
CA ASP A 575 -19.99 16.60 2.99
C ASP A 575 -18.97 15.69 3.70
N LYS A 576 -18.74 14.47 3.21
CA LYS A 576 -17.74 13.55 3.76
C LYS A 576 -17.16 12.55 2.74
N ILE A 577 -16.01 12.01 3.11
CA ILE A 577 -15.35 10.86 2.48
C ILE A 577 -15.26 9.77 3.56
N ILE A 578 -15.63 8.54 3.23
CA ILE A 578 -15.49 7.37 4.10
C ILE A 578 -14.54 6.40 3.42
N ILE A 579 -13.50 5.99 4.14
CA ILE A 579 -12.53 4.99 3.69
C ILE A 579 -12.64 3.82 4.65
N SER A 580 -12.95 2.62 4.15
CA SER A 580 -13.17 1.43 4.95
C SER A 580 -12.21 0.32 4.58
N HIS A 581 -11.76 -0.42 5.60
CA HIS A 581 -10.93 -1.61 5.46
C HIS A 581 -11.58 -2.75 6.26
N THR A 582 -11.78 -3.89 5.61
CA THR A 582 -12.39 -5.08 6.22
C THR A 582 -11.33 -6.13 6.49
N ASN A 583 -11.08 -6.42 7.77
CA ASN A 583 -10.26 -7.53 8.22
C ASN A 583 -11.16 -8.72 8.58
N ARG A 584 -10.99 -9.84 7.86
CA ARG A 584 -11.75 -11.07 8.06
C ARG A 584 -10.93 -12.07 8.89
N GLY A 585 -11.21 -12.14 10.19
CA GLY A 585 -10.67 -13.17 11.08
C GLY A 585 -11.43 -14.50 11.00
N PRO A 586 -10.97 -15.55 11.70
CA PRO A 586 -11.60 -16.86 11.69
C PRO A 586 -13.03 -16.84 12.26
N LYS A 587 -13.24 -16.11 13.37
CA LYS A 587 -14.54 -15.99 14.07
C LYS A 587 -15.22 -14.64 13.87
N LEU A 588 -14.44 -13.56 13.83
CA LEU A 588 -14.91 -12.18 13.80
C LEU A 588 -14.48 -11.47 12.52
N ILE A 589 -15.36 -10.64 11.99
CA ILE A 589 -15.05 -9.68 10.94
C ILE A 589 -15.01 -8.29 11.57
N ARG A 590 -13.95 -7.54 11.25
CA ARG A 590 -13.72 -6.18 11.75
C ARG A 590 -13.63 -5.23 10.57
N VAL A 591 -14.44 -4.19 10.55
CA VAL A 591 -14.39 -3.11 9.56
C VAL A 591 -13.94 -1.84 10.25
N LYS A 592 -12.76 -1.34 9.89
CA LYS A 592 -12.31 -0.01 10.30
C LYS A 592 -12.75 0.99 9.24
N SER A 593 -13.39 2.08 9.66
CA SER A 593 -13.89 3.14 8.78
C SER A 593 -13.37 4.49 9.24
N LEU A 594 -12.63 5.17 8.37
CA LEU A 594 -12.15 6.54 8.55
C LEU A 594 -13.12 7.49 7.86
N ILE A 595 -13.72 8.40 8.63
CA ILE A 595 -14.66 9.41 8.11
C ILE A 595 -13.97 10.76 8.14
N ILE A 596 -13.94 11.43 6.99
CA ILE A 596 -13.34 12.74 6.78
C ILE A 596 -14.47 13.71 6.43
N PHE A 597 -14.78 14.63 7.32
CA PHE A 597 -15.79 15.65 7.08
C PHE A 597 -15.19 16.84 6.32
N LYS A 598 -16.03 17.49 5.52
CA LYS A 598 -15.72 18.74 4.84
C LYS A 598 -15.36 19.86 5.83
N ASP A 599 -15.93 19.81 7.02
CA ASP A 599 -15.66 20.74 8.14
C ASP A 599 -14.45 20.32 8.98
N THR A 600 -13.56 19.56 8.36
CA THR A 600 -12.17 19.34 8.73
C THR A 600 -11.88 18.29 9.80
N ASN A 601 -12.91 17.84 10.52
CA ASN A 601 -12.75 16.75 11.48
C ASN A 601 -12.65 15.39 10.77
N ALA A 602 -11.76 14.54 11.27
CA ALA A 602 -11.69 13.15 10.86
C ALA A 602 -11.71 12.24 12.09
N ARG A 603 -12.44 11.14 11.99
CA ARG A 603 -12.58 10.18 13.10
C ARG A 603 -12.68 8.77 12.55
N THR A 604 -12.06 7.84 13.27
CA THR A 604 -12.07 6.42 12.91
C THR A 604 -13.14 5.69 13.73
N TYR A 605 -13.77 4.71 13.11
CA TYR A 605 -14.76 3.83 13.74
C TYR A 605 -14.35 2.38 13.50
N LEU A 606 -14.49 1.55 14.52
CA LEU A 606 -14.35 0.10 14.40
C LEU A 606 -15.73 -0.53 14.50
N PHE A 607 -16.10 -1.27 13.48
CA PHE A 607 -17.25 -2.15 13.49
C PHE A 607 -16.78 -3.60 13.63
N SER A 608 -17.31 -4.35 14.60
CA SER A 608 -16.97 -5.76 14.82
C SER A 608 -18.23 -6.62 14.87
N THR A 609 -18.20 -7.78 14.23
CA THR A 609 -19.35 -8.70 14.21
C THR A 609 -18.93 -10.12 13.84
N THR A 610 -19.80 -11.10 14.04
CA THR A 610 -19.55 -12.49 13.66
C THR A 610 -19.73 -12.67 12.15
N LYS A 611 -19.12 -13.72 11.56
CA LYS A 611 -19.27 -14.01 10.11
C LYS A 611 -20.74 -14.16 9.68
N LYS A 612 -21.56 -14.81 10.50
CA LYS A 612 -23.00 -15.03 10.27
C LYS A 612 -23.77 -13.70 10.19
N ALA A 613 -23.48 -12.79 11.11
CA ALA A 613 -24.14 -11.50 11.24
C ALA A 613 -23.67 -10.47 10.20
N PHE A 614 -22.44 -10.63 9.69
CA PHE A 614 -21.71 -9.60 8.96
C PHE A 614 -22.52 -8.96 7.83
N ARG A 615 -23.14 -9.76 6.96
CA ARG A 615 -23.83 -9.23 5.77
C ARG A 615 -24.94 -8.23 6.11
N TYR A 616 -25.63 -8.42 7.22
CA TYR A 616 -26.73 -7.55 7.63
C TYR A 616 -26.24 -6.39 8.51
N SER A 617 -25.48 -6.73 9.55
CA SER A 617 -25.04 -5.76 10.55
C SER A 617 -24.05 -4.74 9.94
N SER A 618 -23.22 -5.16 8.97
CA SER A 618 -22.34 -4.24 8.23
C SER A 618 -23.13 -3.25 7.38
N LYS A 619 -24.19 -3.67 6.70
CA LYS A 619 -25.03 -2.77 5.90
C LYS A 619 -25.77 -1.73 6.75
N ILE A 620 -26.23 -2.09 7.95
CA ILE A 620 -26.76 -1.11 8.91
C ILE A 620 -25.66 -0.13 9.32
N ALA A 621 -24.48 -0.63 9.67
CA ALA A 621 -23.37 0.22 10.08
C ALA A 621 -22.94 1.16 8.95
N GLU A 622 -22.82 0.67 7.73
CA GLU A 622 -22.52 1.46 6.53
C GLU A 622 -23.60 2.52 6.30
N HIS A 623 -24.89 2.16 6.34
CA HIS A 623 -25.97 3.14 6.22
C HIS A 623 -25.93 4.20 7.32
N PHE A 624 -25.65 3.78 8.56
CA PHE A 624 -25.49 4.69 9.69
C PHE A 624 -24.35 5.69 9.44
N LEU A 625 -23.15 5.20 9.11
CA LEU A 625 -21.98 6.05 8.85
C LEU A 625 -22.15 6.91 7.58
N GLN A 626 -22.74 6.39 6.51
CA GLN A 626 -23.03 7.11 5.25
C GLN A 626 -24.07 8.22 5.41
N ASN A 627 -24.91 8.18 6.46
CA ASN A 627 -25.87 9.24 6.79
C ASN A 627 -25.51 10.03 8.07
N ALA A 628 -24.34 9.77 8.66
CA ALA A 628 -23.85 10.54 9.80
C ALA A 628 -23.24 11.89 9.40
N PHE A 629 -23.42 12.92 10.22
CA PHE A 629 -22.80 14.23 10.07
C PHE A 629 -21.96 14.52 11.30
N GLN A 630 -21.13 15.55 11.23
CA GLN A 630 -20.39 16.01 12.38
C GLN A 630 -21.34 16.36 13.54
N TYR A 631 -20.91 16.06 14.76
CA TYR A 631 -21.69 16.39 15.95
C TYR A 631 -21.93 17.90 16.05
N GLU A 632 -23.19 18.25 16.14
CA GLU A 632 -23.71 19.57 16.50
C GLU A 632 -24.85 19.35 17.50
N PRO A 633 -24.86 20.03 18.65
CA PRO A 633 -25.89 19.84 19.64
C PRO A 633 -27.26 20.26 19.07
N PHE A 634 -28.22 19.34 19.03
CA PHE A 634 -29.61 19.67 18.72
C PHE A 634 -30.57 18.92 19.66
N GLU A 635 -31.72 19.54 19.93
CA GLU A 635 -32.76 18.91 20.75
C GLU A 635 -33.43 17.78 19.97
N ASN A 636 -33.27 16.55 20.44
CA ASN A 636 -33.97 15.40 19.89
C ASN A 636 -35.44 15.39 20.35
N GLU A 637 -36.39 15.18 19.45
CA GLU A 637 -37.82 15.18 19.79
C GLU A 637 -38.25 13.85 20.45
N SER A 638 -37.49 12.77 20.28
CA SER A 638 -37.87 11.45 20.81
C SER A 638 -37.40 11.27 22.26
N PRO A 639 -38.31 11.00 23.22
CA PRO A 639 -37.93 10.71 24.60
C PRO A 639 -37.23 9.35 24.77
N LEU A 640 -37.45 8.41 23.84
CA LEU A 640 -36.94 7.03 23.87
C LEU A 640 -35.84 6.85 22.81
N SER A 641 -34.66 7.38 23.07
CA SER A 641 -33.56 7.36 22.10
C SER A 641 -32.23 6.95 22.75
N TRP A 642 -31.53 6.01 22.12
CA TRP A 642 -30.28 5.42 22.64
C TRP A 642 -29.19 6.46 22.86
N ASP A 643 -29.19 7.52 22.06
CA ASP A 643 -28.23 8.62 22.10
C ASP A 643 -28.34 9.41 23.41
N ARG A 644 -29.57 9.69 23.88
CA ARG A 644 -29.82 10.34 25.17
C ARG A 644 -29.38 9.50 26.36
N THR A 645 -29.62 8.20 26.30
CA THR A 645 -29.17 7.26 27.33
C THR A 645 -27.65 7.27 27.46
N ILE A 646 -26.94 7.21 26.32
CA ILE A 646 -25.48 7.32 26.29
C ILE A 646 -25.00 8.66 26.82
N GLU A 647 -25.60 9.77 26.39
CA GLU A 647 -25.19 11.11 26.82
C GLU A 647 -25.41 11.32 28.31
N SER A 648 -26.57 10.91 28.83
CA SER A 648 -26.88 10.96 30.25
C SER A 648 -25.86 10.15 31.07
N LEU A 649 -25.65 8.88 30.72
CA LEU A 649 -24.72 8.00 31.46
C LEU A 649 -23.26 8.41 31.33
N SER A 650 -22.83 8.91 30.16
CA SER A 650 -21.45 9.40 29.95
C SER A 650 -21.21 10.77 30.60
N ALA A 651 -22.22 11.61 30.76
CA ALA A 651 -22.11 12.88 31.47
C ALA A 651 -21.84 12.69 32.97
N ILE A 652 -22.34 11.60 33.57
CA ILE A 652 -22.11 11.29 34.99
C ILE A 652 -20.63 11.06 35.27
N SER A 653 -19.95 10.24 34.47
CA SER A 653 -18.52 9.96 34.67
C SER A 653 -17.66 11.22 34.56
N LYS A 654 -18.05 12.18 33.71
CA LYS A 654 -17.33 13.46 33.54
C LYS A 654 -17.66 14.49 34.63
N SER A 655 -18.94 14.65 34.95
CA SER A 655 -19.41 15.73 35.83
C SER A 655 -19.45 15.34 37.30
N LYS A 656 -19.47 14.04 37.61
CA LYS A 656 -19.75 13.46 38.93
C LYS A 656 -21.07 13.93 39.55
N LYS A 657 -22.00 14.43 38.71
CA LYS A 657 -23.33 14.86 39.12
C LYS A 657 -24.28 13.66 39.05
N ASP A 658 -25.14 13.52 40.07
CA ASP A 658 -26.19 12.51 40.08
C ASP A 658 -27.27 12.80 39.03
N LEU A 659 -28.04 11.78 38.69
CA LEU A 659 -29.19 11.86 37.79
C LEU A 659 -30.32 12.69 38.41
N SER A 660 -31.02 13.47 37.59
CA SER A 660 -32.35 13.97 37.94
C SER A 660 -33.40 12.85 37.89
N GLU A 661 -34.54 13.05 38.55
CA GLU A 661 -35.65 12.09 38.50
C GLU A 661 -36.17 11.85 37.09
N GLU A 662 -36.16 12.91 36.26
CA GLU A 662 -36.55 12.82 34.86
C GLU A 662 -35.55 12.00 34.04
N GLU A 663 -34.24 12.19 34.25
CA GLU A 663 -33.20 11.41 33.57
C GLU A 663 -33.23 9.94 34.02
N LEU A 664 -33.41 9.65 35.31
CA LEU A 664 -33.58 8.30 35.82
C LEU A 664 -34.74 7.59 35.12
N ALA A 665 -35.91 8.23 35.11
CA ALA A 665 -37.12 7.66 34.50
C ALA A 665 -36.90 7.38 33.01
N LYS A 666 -36.35 8.34 32.26
CA LYS A 666 -36.07 8.20 30.82
C LYS A 666 -35.06 7.09 30.51
N ASN A 667 -33.99 6.99 31.30
CA ASN A 667 -32.99 5.93 31.12
C ASN A 667 -33.62 4.55 31.36
N TYR A 668 -34.35 4.37 32.46
CA TYR A 668 -35.02 3.10 32.75
C TYR A 668 -36.08 2.75 31.70
N GLU A 669 -36.91 3.72 31.30
CA GLU A 669 -37.95 3.54 30.29
C GLU A 669 -37.36 3.08 28.95
N PHE A 670 -36.21 3.63 28.55
CA PHE A 670 -35.49 3.15 27.36
C PHE A 670 -35.13 1.67 27.45
N TYR A 671 -34.47 1.23 28.53
CA TYR A 671 -34.08 -0.18 28.68
C TYR A 671 -35.30 -1.10 28.76
N PHE A 672 -36.36 -0.69 29.45
CA PHE A 672 -37.60 -1.45 29.57
C PHE A 672 -38.29 -1.63 28.20
N GLU A 673 -38.52 -0.53 27.47
CA GLU A 673 -39.17 -0.58 26.15
C GLU A 673 -38.29 -1.27 25.10
N PHE A 674 -36.97 -1.14 25.17
CA PHE A 674 -36.06 -1.89 24.31
C PHE A 674 -36.17 -3.40 24.57
N THR A 675 -36.12 -3.82 25.84
CA THR A 675 -36.24 -5.23 26.23
C THR A 675 -37.57 -5.82 25.80
N ARG A 676 -38.67 -5.06 25.98
CA ARG A 676 -40.00 -5.46 25.51
C ARG A 676 -40.05 -5.66 23.99
N ASN A 677 -39.49 -4.72 23.21
CA ASN A 677 -39.42 -4.82 21.76
C ASN A 677 -38.52 -5.99 21.29
N PHE A 678 -37.42 -6.24 22.00
CA PHE A 678 -36.52 -7.37 21.77
C PHE A 678 -37.24 -8.71 21.97
N LEU A 679 -37.94 -8.88 23.10
CA LEU A 679 -38.71 -10.09 23.42
C LEU A 679 -39.86 -10.31 22.42
N SER A 680 -40.56 -9.24 22.02
CA SER A 680 -41.58 -9.33 20.97
C SER A 680 -40.99 -9.81 19.64
N SER A 681 -39.82 -9.31 19.27
CA SER A 681 -39.13 -9.72 18.02
C SER A 681 -38.65 -11.18 18.10
N LEU A 682 -38.22 -11.66 19.27
CA LEU A 682 -37.88 -13.06 19.49
C LEU A 682 -39.10 -13.97 19.41
N ALA A 683 -40.26 -13.55 19.93
CA ALA A 683 -41.49 -14.33 19.87
C ALA A 683 -42.00 -14.53 18.43
N GLU A 684 -41.76 -13.56 17.54
CA GLU A 684 -42.13 -13.65 16.12
C GLU A 684 -41.20 -14.57 15.30
N ASN A 685 -40.04 -14.97 15.84
CA ASN A 685 -38.99 -15.66 15.10
C ASN A 685 -38.70 -17.06 15.65
N GLU A 686 -39.41 -18.08 15.12
CA GLU A 686 -39.29 -19.48 15.58
C GLU A 686 -37.91 -20.12 15.34
N LYS A 687 -37.08 -19.56 14.44
CA LYS A 687 -35.77 -20.13 14.07
C LYS A 687 -34.63 -19.78 15.03
N ILE A 688 -34.84 -18.83 15.95
CA ILE A 688 -33.78 -18.31 16.82
C ILE A 688 -33.80 -19.07 18.15
N ASP A 689 -32.63 -19.50 18.64
CA ASP A 689 -32.52 -20.03 20.00
C ASP A 689 -32.79 -18.90 21.00
N ARG A 690 -34.01 -18.92 21.56
CA ARG A 690 -34.50 -17.94 22.52
C ARG A 690 -33.59 -17.86 23.75
N LYS A 691 -33.05 -18.98 24.24
CA LYS A 691 -32.21 -19.00 25.45
C LYS A 691 -30.87 -18.33 25.19
N GLU A 692 -30.24 -18.65 24.05
CA GLU A 692 -28.98 -18.02 23.64
C GLU A 692 -29.15 -16.50 23.47
N ALA A 693 -30.20 -16.08 22.77
CA ALA A 693 -30.47 -14.66 22.54
C ALA A 693 -30.76 -13.88 23.84
N ILE A 694 -31.53 -14.46 24.76
CA ILE A 694 -31.79 -13.86 26.09
C ILE A 694 -30.50 -13.77 26.90
N ALA A 695 -29.67 -14.82 26.90
CA ALA A 695 -28.40 -14.82 27.62
C ALA A 695 -27.45 -13.75 27.08
N ASP A 696 -27.34 -13.62 25.76
CA ASP A 696 -26.49 -12.60 25.14
C ASP A 696 -27.00 -11.18 25.39
N PHE A 697 -28.32 -10.96 25.36
CA PHE A 697 -28.87 -9.64 25.68
C PHE A 697 -28.76 -9.30 27.18
N SER A 698 -28.90 -10.29 28.06
CA SER A 698 -28.68 -10.12 29.50
C SER A 698 -27.25 -9.63 29.80
N LYS A 699 -26.23 -10.20 29.14
CA LYS A 699 -24.83 -9.74 29.27
C LYS A 699 -24.65 -8.27 28.92
N GLU A 700 -25.45 -7.72 27.99
CA GLU A 700 -25.37 -6.30 27.63
C GLU A 700 -25.99 -5.38 28.68
N ILE A 701 -27.09 -5.81 29.31
CA ILE A 701 -27.66 -5.10 30.46
C ILE A 701 -26.67 -5.16 31.64
N GLN A 702 -26.06 -6.32 31.89
CA GLN A 702 -25.02 -6.49 32.90
C GLN A 702 -23.86 -5.52 32.70
N GLY A 703 -23.36 -5.35 31.47
CA GLY A 703 -22.28 -4.40 31.19
C GLY A 703 -22.61 -2.95 31.56
N THR A 704 -23.89 -2.55 31.46
CA THR A 704 -24.35 -1.22 31.92
C THR A 704 -24.40 -1.16 33.44
N ILE A 705 -24.85 -2.23 34.09
CA ILE A 705 -24.86 -2.36 35.55
C ILE A 705 -23.43 -2.27 36.10
N ASP A 706 -22.49 -2.99 35.50
CA ASP A 706 -21.07 -2.98 35.90
C ASP A 706 -20.45 -1.58 35.75
N TYR A 707 -20.81 -0.86 34.68
CA TYR A 707 -20.41 0.55 34.51
C TYR A 707 -20.97 1.44 35.63
N ILE A 708 -22.24 1.26 36.00
CA ILE A 708 -22.88 2.02 37.10
C ILE A 708 -22.20 1.71 38.43
N ASP A 709 -22.02 0.43 38.75
CA ASP A 709 -21.40 -0.03 39.99
C ASP A 709 -19.94 0.49 40.08
N GLY A 710 -19.20 0.51 38.97
CA GLY A 710 -17.85 1.09 38.90
C GLY A 710 -17.79 2.61 39.12
N ILE A 711 -18.84 3.37 38.79
CA ILE A 711 -18.92 4.80 39.14
C ILE A 711 -19.23 4.98 40.63
N LEU A 712 -20.13 4.14 41.16
CA LEU A 712 -20.59 4.21 42.55
C LEU A 712 -19.48 3.85 43.55
N GLU A 713 -18.48 3.06 43.14
CA GLU A 713 -17.29 2.79 43.95
C GLU A 713 -16.57 4.08 44.41
N PHE A 714 -16.65 5.14 43.60
CA PHE A 714 -15.96 6.41 43.84
C PHE A 714 -16.90 7.59 44.15
N SER A 715 -18.22 7.37 44.20
CA SER A 715 -19.21 8.44 44.40
C SER A 715 -20.55 7.97 44.98
N GLU A 716 -21.08 8.71 45.97
CA GLU A 716 -22.42 8.47 46.51
C GLU A 716 -23.49 9.15 45.63
N LEU A 717 -23.98 8.43 44.62
CA LEU A 717 -25.01 8.90 43.68
C LEU A 717 -26.30 8.07 43.86
N ASN A 718 -27.23 8.59 44.66
CA ASN A 718 -28.45 7.87 45.07
C ASN A 718 -29.33 7.49 43.88
N LYS A 719 -29.54 8.41 42.93
CA LYS A 719 -30.41 8.16 41.77
C LYS A 719 -29.74 7.21 40.77
N LEU A 720 -28.43 7.30 40.61
CA LEU A 720 -27.69 6.32 39.83
C LEU A 720 -27.75 4.90 40.45
N SER A 721 -27.65 4.80 41.78
CA SER A 721 -27.83 3.52 42.50
C SER A 721 -29.24 2.95 42.32
N GLU A 722 -30.27 3.79 42.38
CA GLU A 722 -31.66 3.43 42.09
C GLU A 722 -31.84 2.90 40.65
N LEU A 723 -31.19 3.53 39.67
CA LEU A 723 -31.16 3.04 38.28
C LEU A 723 -30.48 1.66 38.19
N GLY A 724 -29.33 1.49 38.82
CA GLY A 724 -28.60 0.21 38.85
C GLY A 724 -29.44 -0.94 39.44
N GLN A 725 -30.14 -0.71 40.55
CA GLN A 725 -31.07 -1.68 41.14
C GLN A 725 -32.25 -2.00 40.21
N SER A 726 -32.79 -0.98 39.53
CA SER A 726 -33.90 -1.15 38.59
C SER A 726 -33.48 -1.97 37.36
N LEU A 727 -32.26 -1.78 36.87
CA LEU A 727 -31.69 -2.59 35.78
C LEU A 727 -31.39 -4.03 36.21
N LYS A 728 -30.89 -4.26 37.44
CA LYS A 728 -30.73 -5.62 38.00
C LYS A 728 -32.07 -6.37 38.00
N ARG A 729 -33.14 -5.72 38.48
CA ARG A 729 -34.49 -6.31 38.44
C ARG A 729 -34.98 -6.56 37.01
N LEU A 730 -34.71 -5.66 36.07
CA LEU A 730 -35.06 -5.84 34.65
C LEU A 730 -34.37 -7.09 34.07
N GLN A 731 -33.06 -7.24 34.35
CA GLN A 731 -32.25 -8.37 33.92
C GLN A 731 -32.74 -9.70 34.50
N GLU A 732 -33.03 -9.76 35.80
CA GLU A 732 -33.61 -10.97 36.44
C GLU A 732 -34.93 -11.41 35.79
N ASN A 733 -35.79 -10.44 35.43
CA ASN A 733 -37.06 -10.73 34.75
C ASN A 733 -36.86 -11.15 33.28
N LEU A 734 -35.81 -10.65 32.61
CA LEU A 734 -35.41 -11.07 31.28
C LEU A 734 -34.87 -12.52 31.30
N GLU A 735 -33.98 -12.85 32.23
CA GLU A 735 -33.38 -14.20 32.35
C GLU A 735 -34.38 -15.27 32.76
N SER A 736 -35.35 -14.91 33.61
CA SER A 736 -36.46 -15.79 33.99
C SER A 736 -37.57 -15.89 32.94
N ASP A 737 -37.43 -15.18 31.82
CA ASP A 737 -38.40 -15.12 30.73
C ASP A 737 -39.82 -14.72 31.22
N ASN A 738 -39.89 -13.78 32.16
CA ASN A 738 -41.13 -13.34 32.78
C ASN A 738 -41.92 -12.37 31.87
N LEU A 739 -42.57 -12.90 30.83
CA LEU A 739 -43.33 -12.12 29.85
C LEU A 739 -44.42 -11.21 30.46
N GLY A 740 -44.99 -11.62 31.61
CA GLY A 740 -45.97 -10.82 32.35
C GLY A 740 -45.41 -9.49 32.85
N PHE A 741 -44.13 -9.45 33.23
CA PHE A 741 -43.44 -8.22 33.63
C PHE A 741 -43.39 -7.20 32.48
N PHE A 742 -43.23 -7.68 31.25
CA PHE A 742 -43.14 -6.86 30.04
C PHE A 742 -44.49 -6.56 29.38
N SER A 743 -45.61 -6.95 30.02
CA SER A 743 -46.96 -6.82 29.46
C SER A 743 -47.11 -7.46 28.07
N LEU A 744 -46.37 -8.55 27.84
CA LEU A 744 -46.52 -9.41 26.66
C LEU A 744 -47.45 -10.56 27.09
N ASN A 745 -48.70 -10.53 26.62
CA ASN A 745 -49.66 -11.60 26.88
C ASN A 745 -49.19 -12.89 26.20
N GLN A 746 -49.32 -14.02 26.89
CA GLN A 746 -48.97 -15.37 26.39
C GLN A 746 -49.77 -15.78 25.16
#